data_AF-A0A2T1DFY1-F1
#
_entry.id   AF-A0A2T1DFY1-F1
#
_cell.length_a   1.000
_cell.length_b   1.000
_cell.length_c   1.000
_cell.angle_alpha   90.00
_cell.angle_beta   90.00
_cell.angle_gamma   90.00
#
_symmetry.space_group_name_H-M   'P 1'
#
loop_
_entity.id
_entity.type
_entity.pdbx_description
1 polymer ?
#
loop_
_entity_poly.entity_id
_entity_poly.type
_entity_poly.pdbx_seq_one_letter_code
_entity_poly.pdbx_strand_id
1 'polypeptide(L)'
;VLEELSAPQTETPASTTAPNSGFPTLPGQSEKKYLDAVVASLPSMSELPEQPTPISQRSEILGEIKQDLNEADNAMARLQNLIFGSQMSDIEQVKILLAENDLPGVRHLLASINDKLGKLEHQIHDPQELIALMLPWIAEILSRKITDSREEVVNAIVPIIDEVIRAKTLENRPAMSSAIAELLPDALAQQIKNSPQEIAKAIAPEIGMAIKEQIRLDQESIAQALAPEMGKAITAQIALERDSMVDALYPVIGSTISRYMAEAIKTINEKVSNAMSVEGFQRKIRSKVQGVSEAELILRESVPFTIQAVFLIHKASGLIISEVQNSESYQLESEMVAGMLTAIRSFVNECIVVPGEVSELNQIEYGDSKILLEVAGYCYMAVVVKGEPPDSFISKLRKTLSNLILNYAKLIHEFNGDPDTIPDSLHPFIKTLFDPLDKEKSTKPPLMLLGLSMAALSLILVPWGMYQYRRSIDRPVVANVALALASTPELAVYRLNADVEGNTLKLTGKLPNPELRAKAEKIAASTVPNLQLDNQIIAVDVPPDPVLTAGEVQRITAVLNQREGVSISSRYGDRKVTVEGTVMDDADSQKIAQSLKQIPGVQSVVSTVKLDPLQIASRIYFDPGTAKLDSTSAEIIASVKKFMDRYPQKHIKIIGHSDGTGELATNQRLSLRRAAAVRDALVRVGADPKHLQTIASPNSPDGVEPNQPLLLSRCVVFEPITKTANNK
;
A
#
# COMPACT_ATOMS: atom_id res chain seq x y z
N VAL A 1 -1.13 17.17 19.58
CA VAL A 1 -0.76 17.88 20.83
C VAL A 1 0.76 17.95 20.82
N LEU A 2 1.28 18.95 20.11
CA LEU A 2 2.03 20.09 20.67
C LEU A 2 3.39 19.62 21.22
N GLU A 3 4.54 19.87 20.58
CA GLU A 3 5.19 21.20 20.38
C GLU A 3 5.57 21.78 21.76
N GLU A 4 6.81 22.15 22.10
CA GLU A 4 7.93 22.70 21.30
C GLU A 4 9.28 22.60 22.10
N LEU A 5 10.34 23.29 21.62
CA LEU A 5 11.49 23.88 22.35
C LEU A 5 12.81 23.10 22.59
N SER A 6 13.83 23.58 21.85
CA SER A 6 15.15 24.04 22.33
C SER A 6 16.38 23.11 22.39
N ALA A 7 17.45 23.59 21.74
CA ALA A 7 18.85 23.12 21.80
C ALA A 7 19.63 23.82 22.96
N PRO A 8 20.97 23.67 23.18
CA PRO A 8 22.03 23.93 22.17
C PRO A 8 23.32 23.07 22.18
N GLN A 9 23.95 23.03 21.00
CA GLN A 9 25.38 23.12 20.66
C GLN A 9 26.50 22.44 21.49
N THR A 10 27.47 21.87 20.77
CA THR A 10 28.91 22.03 21.08
C THR A 10 29.74 22.05 19.78
N GLU A 11 30.77 22.89 19.77
CA GLU A 11 31.47 23.48 18.62
C GLU A 11 32.63 22.66 18.00
N THR A 12 32.71 22.65 16.65
CA THR A 12 33.91 22.74 15.74
C THR A 12 35.15 21.80 15.88
N PRO A 13 36.11 21.75 14.89
CA PRO A 13 36.29 22.61 13.70
C PRO A 13 36.48 21.93 12.32
N ALA A 14 36.39 22.78 11.29
CA ALA A 14 36.91 22.57 9.91
C ALA A 14 38.46 22.68 9.89
N SER A 15 39.24 22.48 8.81
CA SER A 15 39.03 22.61 7.35
C SER A 15 39.96 21.61 6.59
N THR A 16 40.13 21.57 5.25
CA THR A 16 40.87 22.59 4.45
C THR A 16 40.86 22.25 2.93
N THR A 17 40.77 23.30 2.08
CA THR A 17 41.19 23.42 0.64
C THR A 17 40.56 22.60 -0.52
N ALA A 18 40.05 23.36 -1.51
CA ALA A 18 39.93 22.99 -2.94
C ALA A 18 41.18 23.51 -3.74
N PRO A 19 41.32 23.34 -5.09
CA PRO A 19 40.58 24.21 -6.06
C PRO A 19 40.29 23.62 -7.49
N ASN A 20 39.47 24.34 -8.27
CA ASN A 20 39.47 24.63 -9.74
C ASN A 20 39.95 23.60 -10.81
N SER A 21 39.54 23.63 -12.09
CA SER A 21 38.36 24.13 -12.85
C SER A 21 38.63 23.89 -14.35
N GLY A 22 37.69 23.37 -15.17
CA GLY A 22 37.89 23.20 -16.62
C GLY A 22 36.64 22.81 -17.42
N PHE A 23 36.23 23.67 -18.36
CA PHE A 23 35.09 23.55 -19.31
C PHE A 23 35.49 22.76 -20.60
N PRO A 24 34.60 22.42 -21.58
CA PRO A 24 33.32 23.08 -21.94
C PRO A 24 32.14 22.21 -22.48
N THR A 25 31.09 22.94 -22.92
CA THR A 25 30.08 22.65 -23.97
C THR A 25 28.78 21.86 -23.69
N LEU A 26 27.69 22.56 -24.01
CA LEU A 26 26.27 22.18 -24.22
C LEU A 26 25.94 22.60 -25.68
N PRO A 27 24.84 22.16 -26.35
CA PRO A 27 23.47 22.20 -25.81
C PRO A 27 22.54 21.04 -26.16
N GLY A 28 21.44 20.96 -25.39
CA GLY A 28 20.24 20.18 -25.75
C GLY A 28 19.03 21.08 -26.02
N GLN A 29 18.23 20.69 -27.00
CA GLN A 29 16.83 21.03 -27.29
C GLN A 29 16.26 19.77 -27.99
N SER A 30 14.99 19.39 -27.95
CA SER A 30 13.73 19.84 -27.35
C SER A 30 12.88 18.56 -27.14
N GLU A 31 11.80 18.45 -26.35
CA GLU A 31 10.51 19.13 -26.51
C GLU A 31 9.68 19.05 -25.21
N LYS A 32 9.55 20.17 -24.50
CA LYS A 32 8.37 20.44 -23.66
C LYS A 32 7.45 21.35 -24.45
N LYS A 33 6.43 20.80 -25.14
CA LYS A 33 5.44 21.62 -25.86
C LYS A 33 4.03 21.03 -26.04
N TYR A 34 3.62 20.05 -25.25
CA TYR A 34 2.27 19.44 -25.36
C TYR A 34 1.49 19.21 -24.06
N LEU A 35 2.01 19.58 -22.88
CA LEU A 35 1.27 19.42 -21.61
C LEU A 35 0.59 20.69 -21.06
N ASP A 36 0.90 21.88 -21.58
CA ASP A 36 0.37 23.15 -21.06
C ASP A 36 -0.95 23.62 -21.72
N ALA A 37 -1.55 22.80 -22.60
CA ALA A 37 -2.72 23.17 -23.40
C ALA A 37 -4.07 22.59 -22.90
N VAL A 38 -4.08 21.73 -21.88
CA VAL A 38 -5.29 21.01 -21.41
C VAL A 38 -5.71 21.39 -19.98
N VAL A 39 -4.86 22.11 -19.24
CA VAL A 39 -5.11 22.48 -17.82
C VAL A 39 -5.80 23.86 -17.69
N ALA A 40 -6.13 24.53 -18.79
CA ALA A 40 -6.58 25.93 -18.81
C ALA A 40 -8.10 26.14 -19.03
N SER A 41 -8.94 25.09 -18.98
CA SER A 41 -10.35 25.17 -19.40
C SER A 41 -11.38 24.53 -18.45
N LEU A 42 -11.11 24.53 -17.13
CA LEU A 42 -12.10 24.17 -16.11
C LEU A 42 -12.16 25.25 -15.00
N PRO A 43 -13.30 25.93 -14.78
CA PRO A 43 -13.43 26.92 -13.72
C PRO A 43 -13.66 26.25 -12.35
N SER A 44 -12.96 26.75 -11.33
CA SER A 44 -13.23 26.42 -9.94
C SER A 44 -14.32 27.33 -9.36
N MET A 45 -15.22 26.77 -8.57
CA MET A 45 -15.76 27.46 -7.40
C MET A 45 -16.11 26.45 -6.30
N SER A 46 -15.66 26.76 -5.09
CA SER A 46 -16.02 26.05 -3.86
C SER A 46 -16.44 27.10 -2.84
N GLU A 47 -17.65 26.98 -2.30
CA GLU A 47 -17.95 27.48 -0.95
C GLU A 47 -19.16 26.72 -0.37
N LEU A 48 -19.01 26.34 0.90
CA LEU A 48 -19.91 25.54 1.75
C LEU A 48 -20.68 26.50 2.69
N PRO A 49 -21.87 26.15 3.25
CA PRO A 49 -22.00 25.15 4.34
C PRO A 49 -23.33 24.31 4.25
N GLU A 50 -23.74 23.41 5.16
CA GLU A 50 -23.17 22.91 6.44
C GLU A 50 -23.57 21.41 6.69
N GLN A 51 -23.68 20.98 7.95
CA GLN A 51 -24.28 19.72 8.45
C GLN A 51 -25.20 20.07 9.67
N PRO A 52 -25.84 19.16 10.47
CA PRO A 52 -25.92 17.68 10.41
C PRO A 52 -27.29 17.00 10.80
N THR A 53 -27.54 15.77 10.29
CA THR A 53 -28.23 14.62 10.99
C THR A 53 -29.73 14.70 11.42
N PRO A 54 -30.42 13.59 11.85
CA PRO A 54 -30.49 12.22 11.28
C PRO A 54 -31.89 11.50 11.39
N ILE A 55 -31.92 10.20 11.04
CA ILE A 55 -32.87 9.11 11.46
C ILE A 55 -34.23 8.92 10.73
N SER A 56 -34.41 7.65 10.33
CA SER A 56 -35.61 6.84 10.02
C SER A 56 -37.03 7.36 10.34
N GLN A 57 -38.00 7.15 9.43
CA GLN A 57 -38.95 6.01 9.51
C GLN A 57 -39.94 5.89 8.31
N ARG A 58 -40.16 4.64 7.92
CA ARG A 58 -41.35 3.96 7.38
C ARG A 58 -42.65 4.76 7.07
N SER A 59 -43.23 4.40 5.90
CA SER A 59 -44.65 4.42 5.49
C SER A 59 -45.36 5.77 5.25
N GLU A 60 -46.26 5.74 4.24
CA GLU A 60 -46.97 6.88 3.61
C GLU A 60 -45.99 7.76 2.80
N ILE A 61 -46.16 7.97 1.49
CA ILE A 61 -47.40 8.26 0.76
C ILE A 61 -47.69 7.24 -0.34
N LEU A 62 -48.89 6.65 -0.30
CA LEU A 62 -49.50 5.91 -1.39
C LEU A 62 -50.15 6.93 -2.35
N GLY A 63 -49.43 7.41 -3.38
CA GLY A 63 -49.94 8.52 -4.22
C GLY A 63 -49.36 8.62 -5.64
N GLU A 64 -48.09 8.26 -5.86
CA GLU A 64 -47.38 8.55 -7.13
C GLU A 64 -46.76 7.31 -7.79
N ILE A 65 -47.49 6.19 -7.83
CA ILE A 65 -47.15 5.03 -8.70
C ILE A 65 -48.41 4.58 -9.43
N LYS A 66 -48.89 5.40 -10.38
CA LYS A 66 -49.87 4.95 -11.39
C LYS A 66 -49.95 5.81 -12.66
N GLN A 67 -48.88 6.52 -13.02
CA GLN A 67 -48.92 7.47 -14.13
C GLN A 67 -47.55 7.59 -14.83
N ASP A 68 -47.05 6.47 -15.38
CA ASP A 68 -45.98 6.43 -16.42
C ASP A 68 -45.90 5.03 -17.07
N LEU A 69 -47.05 4.50 -17.49
CA LEU A 69 -47.16 3.21 -18.20
C LEU A 69 -48.17 3.23 -19.36
N ASN A 70 -48.59 4.44 -19.79
CA ASN A 70 -49.67 4.67 -20.76
C ASN A 70 -49.26 5.59 -21.93
N GLU A 71 -47.97 5.62 -22.32
CA GLU A 71 -47.53 6.34 -23.54
C GLU A 71 -47.59 5.50 -24.82
N ALA A 72 -47.96 4.21 -24.74
CA ALA A 72 -48.13 3.35 -25.92
C ALA A 72 -49.48 3.53 -26.66
N ASP A 73 -50.51 4.07 -26.00
CA ASP A 73 -51.85 4.27 -26.60
C ASP A 73 -51.97 5.56 -27.43
N ASN A 74 -50.98 6.47 -27.35
CA ASN A 74 -51.08 7.81 -27.94
C ASN A 74 -50.65 7.92 -29.42
N ALA A 75 -50.28 6.81 -30.06
CA ALA A 75 -49.98 6.76 -31.50
C ALA A 75 -51.22 6.47 -32.38
N MET A 76 -52.17 5.66 -31.88
CA MET A 76 -53.36 5.26 -32.64
C MET A 76 -54.48 6.32 -32.63
N ALA A 77 -54.59 7.11 -31.57
CA ALA A 77 -55.56 8.22 -31.50
C ALA A 77 -55.27 9.36 -32.50
N ARG A 78 -54.04 9.48 -33.02
CA ARG A 78 -53.65 10.47 -34.03
C ARG A 78 -53.94 10.05 -35.47
N LEU A 79 -54.09 8.75 -35.74
CA LEU A 79 -54.42 8.24 -37.08
C LEU A 79 -55.93 8.22 -37.37
N GLN A 80 -56.77 8.20 -36.34
CA GLN A 80 -58.23 8.19 -36.50
C GLN A 80 -58.83 9.60 -36.73
N ASN A 81 -58.14 10.66 -36.34
CA ASN A 81 -58.50 12.07 -36.60
C ASN A 81 -58.09 12.58 -38.00
N LEU A 82 -57.50 11.74 -38.85
CA LEU A 82 -57.01 12.13 -40.18
C LEU A 82 -57.81 11.50 -41.34
N ILE A 83 -58.81 10.67 -41.06
CA ILE A 83 -59.37 9.76 -42.08
C ILE A 83 -60.86 9.99 -42.43
N PHE A 84 -61.78 10.43 -41.54
CA PHE A 84 -63.17 10.77 -41.96
C PHE A 84 -63.89 11.86 -41.12
N GLY A 85 -64.45 12.88 -41.80
CA GLY A 85 -65.48 13.81 -41.28
C GLY A 85 -65.13 15.32 -41.39
N SER A 86 -65.25 16.03 -42.52
CA SER A 86 -66.49 16.52 -43.21
C SER A 86 -67.23 17.67 -42.46
N GLN A 87 -67.59 18.85 -43.01
CA GLN A 87 -67.45 19.49 -44.33
C GLN A 87 -67.51 21.04 -44.19
N MET A 88 -66.87 21.79 -45.10
CA MET A 88 -67.35 23.06 -45.71
C MET A 88 -66.58 23.23 -47.04
N SER A 89 -67.16 23.49 -48.21
CA SER A 89 -68.11 24.54 -48.65
C SER A 89 -67.45 25.80 -49.23
N ASP A 90 -66.51 25.64 -50.18
CA ASP A 90 -66.06 26.73 -51.07
C ASP A 90 -66.52 26.58 -52.54
N ILE A 91 -67.14 25.45 -52.91
CA ILE A 91 -67.68 25.21 -54.27
C ILE A 91 -69.22 25.22 -54.33
N GLU A 92 -69.91 25.27 -53.17
CA GLU A 92 -71.34 25.57 -53.10
C GLU A 92 -71.65 27.01 -52.64
N GLN A 93 -70.72 27.70 -51.95
CA GLN A 93 -70.84 29.15 -51.71
C GLN A 93 -70.53 30.01 -52.94
N VAL A 94 -69.78 29.50 -53.92
CA VAL A 94 -69.66 30.14 -55.26
C VAL A 94 -70.94 29.96 -56.10
N LYS A 95 -71.87 29.08 -55.69
CA LYS A 95 -73.09 28.73 -56.44
C LYS A 95 -74.39 29.29 -55.86
N ILE A 96 -74.33 29.97 -54.72
CA ILE A 96 -75.49 30.59 -54.03
C ILE A 96 -75.28 32.11 -53.77
N LEU A 97 -74.11 32.68 -54.08
CA LEU A 97 -73.83 34.13 -53.99
C LEU A 97 -73.46 34.80 -55.34
N LEU A 98 -73.88 34.20 -56.46
CA LEU A 98 -73.93 34.84 -57.79
C LEU A 98 -75.36 34.91 -58.35
N ALA A 99 -76.30 35.21 -57.46
CA ALA A 99 -77.70 35.54 -57.68
C ALA A 99 -78.11 36.46 -56.52
N GLU A 100 -78.69 37.65 -56.69
CA GLU A 100 -79.04 38.42 -57.89
C GLU A 100 -78.68 39.89 -57.64
N ASN A 101 -78.30 40.63 -58.68
CA ASN A 101 -78.70 42.03 -58.79
C ASN A 101 -78.78 42.45 -60.27
N ASP A 102 -79.90 42.05 -60.86
CA ASP A 102 -80.67 42.83 -61.82
C ASP A 102 -79.93 43.72 -62.82
N LEU A 103 -79.90 43.22 -64.05
CA LEU A 103 -80.36 44.02 -65.18
C LEU A 103 -81.56 43.33 -65.85
N PRO A 104 -82.80 43.77 -65.56
CA PRO A 104 -83.94 43.71 -66.49
C PRO A 104 -83.70 44.42 -67.85
N GLY A 105 -82.45 44.77 -68.15
CA GLY A 105 -82.00 45.47 -69.35
C GLY A 105 -82.27 44.74 -70.65
N VAL A 106 -82.22 43.40 -70.72
CA VAL A 106 -82.44 42.68 -72.00
C VAL A 106 -83.93 42.66 -72.40
N ARG A 107 -84.85 42.56 -71.45
CA ARG A 107 -86.30 42.69 -71.74
C ARG A 107 -86.70 44.15 -71.98
N HIS A 108 -86.04 45.10 -71.34
CA HIS A 108 -86.18 46.52 -71.67
C HIS A 108 -85.49 46.88 -73.00
N LEU A 109 -84.46 46.14 -73.44
CA LEU A 109 -83.83 46.26 -74.76
C LEU A 109 -84.77 45.70 -75.84
N LEU A 110 -85.35 44.52 -75.66
CA LEU A 110 -86.32 43.96 -76.61
C LEU A 110 -87.59 44.81 -76.70
N ALA A 111 -88.07 45.39 -75.60
CA ALA A 111 -89.16 46.38 -75.62
C ALA A 111 -88.74 47.72 -76.28
N SER A 112 -87.52 48.20 -76.02
CA SER A 112 -86.97 49.43 -76.61
C SER A 112 -86.62 49.27 -78.10
N ILE A 113 -86.20 48.08 -78.53
CA ILE A 113 -85.97 47.75 -79.94
C ILE A 113 -87.31 47.67 -80.67
N ASN A 114 -88.36 47.13 -80.04
CA ASN A 114 -89.70 47.12 -80.64
C ASN A 114 -90.34 48.53 -80.69
N ASP A 115 -90.20 49.35 -79.64
CA ASP A 115 -90.65 50.75 -79.61
C ASP A 115 -89.82 51.68 -80.52
N LYS A 116 -88.54 51.38 -80.74
CA LYS A 116 -87.68 52.10 -81.71
C LYS A 116 -87.81 51.61 -83.15
N LEU A 117 -88.15 50.34 -83.41
CA LEU A 117 -88.60 49.90 -84.74
C LEU A 117 -89.90 50.63 -85.12
N GLY A 118 -90.86 50.71 -84.19
CA GLY A 118 -92.12 51.45 -84.38
C GLY A 118 -91.98 52.97 -84.55
N LYS A 119 -90.78 53.54 -84.34
CA LYS A 119 -90.47 54.96 -84.57
C LYS A 119 -89.47 55.20 -85.71
N LEU A 120 -89.03 54.14 -86.40
CA LEU A 120 -88.18 54.23 -87.59
C LEU A 120 -88.88 53.83 -88.90
N GLU A 121 -90.21 53.66 -88.88
CA GLU A 121 -91.04 53.52 -90.08
C GLU A 121 -91.24 54.85 -90.84
N HIS A 122 -90.69 55.96 -90.33
CA HIS A 122 -90.83 57.30 -90.92
C HIS A 122 -89.57 58.17 -90.78
N GLN A 123 -88.47 57.76 -91.45
CA GLN A 123 -87.44 58.67 -92.01
C GLN A 123 -86.37 57.89 -92.80
N ILE A 124 -86.76 57.33 -93.94
CA ILE A 124 -85.82 56.90 -94.99
C ILE A 124 -85.69 58.07 -95.97
N HIS A 125 -84.48 58.63 -96.16
CA HIS A 125 -83.93 59.20 -97.42
C HIS A 125 -82.67 60.07 -97.18
N ASP A 126 -81.52 59.48 -96.80
CA ASP A 126 -80.20 59.90 -97.34
C ASP A 126 -79.10 58.85 -97.02
N PRO A 127 -78.38 58.27 -97.99
CA PRO A 127 -77.45 57.16 -97.73
C PRO A 127 -76.07 57.55 -97.14
N GLN A 128 -75.74 58.85 -96.97
CA GLN A 128 -74.37 59.25 -96.58
C GLN A 128 -74.07 59.13 -95.08
N GLU A 129 -75.04 59.35 -94.18
CA GLU A 129 -74.83 59.12 -92.73
C GLU A 129 -74.67 57.63 -92.38
N LEU A 130 -75.22 56.73 -93.21
CA LEU A 130 -75.13 55.28 -93.03
C LEU A 130 -73.66 54.79 -92.99
N ILE A 131 -72.79 55.40 -93.80
CA ILE A 131 -71.38 55.00 -93.89
C ILE A 131 -70.58 55.46 -92.65
N ALA A 132 -70.91 56.64 -92.11
CA ALA A 132 -70.27 57.15 -90.89
C ALA A 132 -70.61 56.31 -89.64
N LEU A 133 -71.83 55.76 -89.57
CA LEU A 133 -72.29 54.89 -88.49
C LEU A 133 -71.72 53.45 -88.56
N MET A 134 -71.35 52.97 -89.75
CA MET A 134 -70.87 51.59 -89.95
C MET A 134 -69.36 51.40 -89.71
N LEU A 135 -68.56 52.47 -89.76
CA LEU A 135 -67.11 52.39 -89.66
C LEU A 135 -66.57 51.77 -88.34
N PRO A 136 -67.14 52.07 -87.14
CA PRO A 136 -66.71 51.44 -85.89
C PRO A 136 -66.98 49.93 -85.86
N TRP A 137 -68.12 49.50 -86.41
CA TRP A 137 -68.52 48.09 -86.47
C TRP A 137 -67.60 47.27 -87.38
N ILE A 138 -67.14 47.85 -88.49
CA ILE A 138 -66.16 47.21 -89.38
C ILE A 138 -64.82 47.00 -88.66
N ALA A 139 -64.37 47.96 -87.85
CA ALA A 139 -63.15 47.82 -87.05
C ALA A 139 -63.30 46.77 -85.93
N GLU A 140 -64.45 46.70 -85.27
CA GLU A 140 -64.74 45.71 -84.22
C GLU A 140 -64.91 44.28 -84.77
N ILE A 141 -65.52 44.13 -85.95
CA ILE A 141 -65.62 42.83 -86.64
C ILE A 141 -64.25 42.36 -87.12
N LEU A 142 -63.40 43.24 -87.66
CA LEU A 142 -62.05 42.87 -88.11
C LEU A 142 -61.12 42.49 -86.94
N SER A 143 -61.27 43.10 -85.77
CA SER A 143 -60.46 42.75 -84.59
C SER A 143 -60.88 41.43 -83.92
N ARG A 144 -62.15 41.01 -84.07
CA ARG A 144 -62.65 39.70 -83.60
C ARG A 144 -62.50 38.56 -84.61
N LYS A 145 -62.35 38.83 -85.92
CA LYS A 145 -62.42 37.79 -86.97
C LYS A 145 -61.09 37.40 -87.62
N ILE A 146 -60.03 37.27 -86.82
CA ILE A 146 -58.72 36.73 -87.27
C ILE A 146 -58.31 35.43 -86.54
N THR A 147 -58.92 35.11 -85.39
CA THR A 147 -58.61 33.87 -84.64
C THR A 147 -59.51 32.70 -85.06
N ASP A 148 -60.82 32.93 -85.23
CA ASP A 148 -61.83 31.89 -85.54
C ASP A 148 -61.65 31.24 -86.92
N SER A 149 -61.04 31.97 -87.87
CA SER A 149 -60.78 31.52 -89.25
C SER A 149 -59.94 30.24 -89.33
N ARG A 150 -59.10 29.97 -88.32
CA ARG A 150 -58.26 28.77 -88.31
C ARG A 150 -59.05 27.50 -87.97
N GLU A 151 -60.06 27.61 -87.12
CA GLU A 151 -60.84 26.48 -86.61
C GLU A 151 -61.93 26.06 -87.61
N GLU A 152 -62.58 27.01 -88.28
CA GLU A 152 -63.49 26.73 -89.41
C GLU A 152 -62.74 26.04 -90.57
N VAL A 153 -61.52 26.50 -90.91
CA VAL A 153 -60.70 25.90 -91.97
C VAL A 153 -60.22 24.49 -91.60
N VAL A 154 -59.81 24.26 -90.35
CA VAL A 154 -59.46 22.91 -89.87
C VAL A 154 -60.67 21.98 -89.94
N ASN A 155 -61.84 22.39 -89.45
CA ASN A 155 -63.05 21.57 -89.48
C ASN A 155 -63.56 21.29 -90.91
N ALA A 156 -63.28 22.16 -91.88
CA ALA A 156 -63.57 21.91 -93.30
C ALA A 156 -62.55 20.98 -93.97
N ILE A 157 -61.27 21.05 -93.59
CA ILE A 157 -60.17 20.30 -94.23
C ILE A 157 -59.99 18.89 -93.64
N VAL A 158 -60.18 18.69 -92.32
CA VAL A 158 -60.04 17.39 -91.65
C VAL A 158 -60.78 16.25 -92.35
N PRO A 159 -62.09 16.33 -92.67
CA PRO A 159 -62.79 15.25 -93.37
C PRO A 159 -62.27 14.99 -94.80
N ILE A 160 -61.67 16.00 -95.45
CA ILE A 160 -61.02 15.83 -96.76
C ILE A 160 -59.69 15.10 -96.59
N ILE A 161 -58.90 15.44 -95.57
CA ILE A 161 -57.65 14.75 -95.24
C ILE A 161 -57.93 13.29 -94.87
N ASP A 162 -58.93 13.00 -94.05
CA ASP A 162 -59.30 11.63 -93.68
C ASP A 162 -59.67 10.79 -94.90
N GLU A 163 -60.50 11.32 -95.81
CA GLU A 163 -60.89 10.60 -97.03
C GLU A 163 -59.69 10.41 -97.98
N VAL A 164 -58.79 11.40 -98.10
CA VAL A 164 -57.54 11.28 -98.89
C VAL A 164 -56.57 10.27 -98.28
N ILE A 165 -56.38 10.27 -96.96
CA ILE A 165 -55.56 9.28 -96.23
C ILE A 165 -56.12 7.88 -96.44
N ARG A 166 -57.44 7.73 -96.34
CA ARG A 166 -58.13 6.44 -96.48
C ARG A 166 -58.06 5.91 -97.91
N ALA A 167 -58.26 6.78 -98.91
CA ALA A 167 -58.04 6.45 -100.32
C ALA A 167 -56.58 6.05 -100.60
N LYS A 168 -55.59 6.82 -100.14
CA LYS A 168 -54.16 6.51 -100.33
C LYS A 168 -53.71 5.25 -99.60
N THR A 169 -54.27 4.96 -98.42
CA THR A 169 -53.98 3.73 -97.67
C THR A 169 -54.50 2.49 -98.39
N LEU A 170 -55.63 2.59 -99.08
CA LEU A 170 -56.18 1.52 -99.93
C LEU A 170 -55.40 1.38 -101.26
N GLU A 171 -54.91 2.47 -101.82
CA GLU A 171 -54.18 2.48 -103.11
C GLU A 171 -52.72 2.00 -102.98
N ASN A 172 -51.98 2.41 -101.94
CA ASN A 172 -50.56 2.04 -101.78
C ASN A 172 -50.15 1.91 -100.29
N ARG A 173 -50.57 0.81 -99.66
CA ARG A 173 -50.22 0.47 -98.28
C ARG A 173 -48.71 0.44 -97.98
N PRO A 174 -47.81 -0.08 -98.86
CA PRO A 174 -46.36 -0.04 -98.61
C PRO A 174 -45.80 1.38 -98.51
N ALA A 175 -46.15 2.29 -99.43
CA ALA A 175 -45.65 3.66 -99.41
C ALA A 175 -46.14 4.43 -98.17
N MET A 176 -47.41 4.24 -97.79
CA MET A 176 -47.99 4.84 -96.58
C MET A 176 -47.30 4.31 -95.30
N SER A 177 -47.01 3.01 -95.25
CA SER A 177 -46.29 2.41 -94.12
C SER A 177 -44.85 2.93 -94.01
N SER A 178 -44.18 3.22 -95.12
CA SER A 178 -42.83 3.80 -95.12
C SER A 178 -42.83 5.24 -94.59
N ALA A 179 -43.76 6.08 -95.05
CA ALA A 179 -43.89 7.46 -94.59
C ALA A 179 -44.23 7.55 -93.09
N ILE A 180 -45.05 6.64 -92.57
CA ILE A 180 -45.35 6.55 -91.13
C ILE A 180 -44.13 6.02 -90.36
N ALA A 181 -43.38 5.05 -90.90
CA ALA A 181 -42.18 4.51 -90.26
C ALA A 181 -41.04 5.53 -90.14
N GLU A 182 -40.91 6.49 -91.06
CA GLU A 182 -39.96 7.60 -90.95
C GLU A 182 -40.32 8.59 -89.82
N LEU A 183 -41.63 8.78 -89.54
CA LEU A 183 -42.11 9.71 -88.51
C LEU A 183 -42.25 9.06 -87.11
N LEU A 184 -42.28 7.72 -87.04
CA LEU A 184 -42.48 6.97 -85.81
C LEU A 184 -41.39 7.20 -84.73
N PRO A 185 -40.08 7.27 -85.05
CA PRO A 185 -39.04 7.43 -84.04
C PRO A 185 -39.13 8.75 -83.28
N ASP A 186 -39.36 9.87 -83.99
CA ASP A 186 -39.49 11.19 -83.38
C ASP A 186 -40.80 11.30 -82.57
N ALA A 187 -41.90 10.75 -83.09
CA ALA A 187 -43.17 10.67 -82.36
C ALA A 187 -43.04 9.86 -81.06
N LEU A 188 -42.36 8.71 -81.10
CA LEU A 188 -42.07 7.89 -79.91
C LEU A 188 -41.12 8.61 -78.95
N ALA A 189 -40.04 9.24 -79.43
CA ALA A 189 -39.10 9.98 -78.59
C ALA A 189 -39.77 11.16 -77.87
N GLN A 190 -40.71 11.84 -78.54
CA GLN A 190 -41.51 12.90 -77.93
C GLN A 190 -42.55 12.35 -76.94
N GLN A 191 -43.20 11.23 -77.25
CA GLN A 191 -44.16 10.59 -76.34
C GLN A 191 -43.49 9.97 -75.10
N ILE A 192 -42.25 9.49 -75.19
CA ILE A 192 -41.44 9.03 -74.05
C ILE A 192 -41.18 10.20 -73.08
N LYS A 193 -40.94 11.41 -73.59
CA LYS A 193 -40.76 12.61 -72.76
C LYS A 193 -42.08 13.10 -72.14
N ASN A 194 -43.17 13.06 -72.90
CA ASN A 194 -44.46 13.60 -72.47
C ASN A 194 -45.21 12.67 -71.51
N SER A 195 -45.23 11.36 -71.80
CA SER A 195 -46.01 10.34 -71.09
C SER A 195 -45.19 9.07 -70.78
N PRO A 196 -44.07 9.17 -70.03
CA PRO A 196 -43.17 8.03 -69.78
C PRO A 196 -43.87 6.85 -69.09
N GLN A 197 -44.84 7.12 -68.20
CA GLN A 197 -45.59 6.08 -67.49
C GLN A 197 -46.52 5.27 -68.41
N GLU A 198 -47.14 5.91 -69.40
CA GLU A 198 -48.02 5.20 -70.36
C GLU A 198 -47.21 4.30 -71.29
N ILE A 199 -46.07 4.77 -71.79
CA ILE A 199 -45.17 3.96 -72.61
C ILE A 199 -44.55 2.83 -71.79
N ALA A 200 -44.11 3.09 -70.55
CA ALA A 200 -43.63 2.04 -69.65
C ALA A 200 -44.71 0.96 -69.44
N LYS A 201 -45.97 1.36 -69.21
CA LYS A 201 -47.10 0.43 -69.05
C LYS A 201 -47.42 -0.36 -70.33
N ALA A 202 -47.25 0.24 -71.51
CA ALA A 202 -47.48 -0.41 -72.79
C ALA A 202 -46.38 -1.42 -73.16
N ILE A 203 -45.12 -1.14 -72.82
CA ILE A 203 -43.96 -1.96 -73.20
C ILE A 203 -43.58 -2.99 -72.12
N ALA A 204 -43.89 -2.73 -70.83
CA ALA A 204 -43.55 -3.63 -69.72
C ALA A 204 -43.99 -5.10 -69.89
N PRO A 205 -45.16 -5.43 -70.48
CA PRO A 205 -45.53 -6.83 -70.72
C PRO A 205 -44.55 -7.55 -71.67
N GLU A 206 -44.13 -6.89 -72.75
CA GLU A 206 -43.19 -7.44 -73.73
C GLU A 206 -41.77 -7.51 -73.18
N ILE A 207 -41.31 -6.50 -72.42
CA ILE A 207 -40.01 -6.59 -71.71
C ILE A 207 -40.03 -7.73 -70.69
N GLY A 208 -41.12 -7.89 -69.93
CA GLY A 208 -41.28 -8.99 -68.98
C GLY A 208 -41.28 -10.36 -69.67
N MET A 209 -41.91 -10.49 -70.83
CA MET A 209 -41.86 -11.69 -71.65
C MET A 209 -40.46 -11.94 -72.23
N ALA A 210 -39.79 -10.92 -72.77
CA ALA A 210 -38.44 -11.04 -73.32
C ALA A 210 -37.41 -11.45 -72.25
N ILE A 211 -37.46 -10.86 -71.05
CA ILE A 211 -36.61 -11.25 -69.92
C ILE A 211 -36.93 -12.69 -69.48
N LYS A 212 -38.22 -13.06 -69.39
CA LYS A 212 -38.62 -14.42 -69.00
C LYS A 212 -38.15 -15.48 -70.01
N GLU A 213 -38.20 -15.17 -71.30
CA GLU A 213 -37.71 -16.07 -72.35
C GLU A 213 -36.18 -16.09 -72.41
N GLN A 214 -35.50 -14.96 -72.18
CA GLN A 214 -34.04 -14.93 -72.07
C GLN A 214 -33.54 -15.79 -70.89
N ILE A 215 -34.19 -15.70 -69.71
CA ILE A 215 -33.90 -16.57 -68.55
C ILE A 215 -34.07 -18.06 -68.91
N ARG A 216 -35.02 -18.38 -69.80
CA ARG A 216 -35.28 -19.77 -70.26
C ARG A 216 -34.24 -20.27 -71.26
N LEU A 217 -33.70 -19.38 -72.10
CA LEU A 217 -32.75 -19.71 -73.17
C LEU A 217 -31.31 -19.72 -72.67
N ASP A 218 -30.95 -18.77 -71.81
CA ASP A 218 -29.60 -18.61 -71.25
C ASP A 218 -29.67 -17.88 -69.89
N GLN A 219 -29.60 -18.67 -68.81
CA GLN A 219 -29.58 -18.19 -67.43
C GLN A 219 -28.24 -17.50 -67.07
N GLU A 220 -27.16 -17.81 -67.80
CA GLU A 220 -25.79 -17.38 -67.46
C GLU A 220 -25.52 -15.95 -67.93
N SER A 221 -25.99 -15.55 -69.12
CA SER A 221 -25.89 -14.14 -69.56
C SER A 221 -26.73 -13.18 -68.71
N ILE A 222 -27.90 -13.60 -68.23
CA ILE A 222 -28.70 -12.84 -67.25
C ILE A 222 -27.89 -12.62 -65.96
N ALA A 223 -27.23 -13.66 -65.46
CA ALA A 223 -26.39 -13.58 -64.26
C ALA A 223 -25.17 -12.66 -64.48
N GLN A 224 -24.48 -12.77 -65.62
CA GLN A 224 -23.35 -11.90 -65.97
C GLN A 224 -23.75 -10.42 -66.10
N ALA A 225 -24.96 -10.13 -66.60
CA ALA A 225 -25.46 -8.76 -66.73
C ALA A 225 -25.92 -8.16 -65.39
N LEU A 226 -26.55 -8.96 -64.51
CA LEU A 226 -27.10 -8.47 -63.24
C LEU A 226 -26.09 -8.47 -62.09
N ALA A 227 -25.15 -9.43 -62.03
CA ALA A 227 -24.23 -9.56 -60.90
C ALA A 227 -23.38 -8.30 -60.62
N PRO A 228 -22.85 -7.56 -61.62
CA PRO A 228 -22.10 -6.33 -61.37
C PRO A 228 -22.94 -5.21 -60.73
N GLU A 229 -24.19 -5.04 -61.18
CA GLU A 229 -25.09 -4.01 -60.64
C GLU A 229 -25.67 -4.42 -59.29
N MET A 230 -25.99 -5.70 -59.08
CA MET A 230 -26.36 -6.23 -57.77
C MET A 230 -25.21 -6.09 -56.77
N GLY A 231 -23.97 -6.36 -57.17
CA GLY A 231 -22.78 -6.16 -56.34
C GLY A 231 -22.62 -4.70 -55.89
N LYS A 232 -22.73 -3.75 -56.84
CA LYS A 232 -22.72 -2.31 -56.54
C LYS A 232 -23.86 -1.91 -55.59
N ALA A 233 -25.09 -2.38 -55.84
CA ALA A 233 -26.26 -2.07 -55.01
C ALA A 233 -26.11 -2.62 -53.59
N ILE A 234 -25.64 -3.87 -53.43
CA ILE A 234 -25.37 -4.49 -52.13
C ILE A 234 -24.26 -3.72 -51.40
N THR A 235 -23.18 -3.35 -52.10
CA THR A 235 -22.07 -2.58 -51.51
C THR A 235 -22.54 -1.19 -51.02
N ALA A 236 -23.38 -0.51 -51.82
CA ALA A 236 -23.99 0.77 -51.45
C ALA A 236 -24.94 0.63 -50.25
N GLN A 237 -25.77 -0.42 -50.21
CA GLN A 237 -26.67 -0.70 -49.08
C GLN A 237 -25.88 -1.01 -47.80
N ILE A 238 -24.82 -1.82 -47.87
CA ILE A 238 -23.95 -2.13 -46.73
C ILE A 238 -23.27 -0.85 -46.21
N ALA A 239 -22.88 0.08 -47.09
CA ALA A 239 -22.30 1.36 -46.70
C ALA A 239 -23.33 2.28 -45.99
N LEU A 240 -24.60 2.23 -46.41
CA LEU A 240 -25.72 2.98 -45.80
C LEU A 240 -26.20 2.38 -44.47
N GLU A 241 -26.21 1.05 -44.34
CA GLU A 241 -26.69 0.31 -43.15
C GLU A 241 -25.63 0.19 -42.04
N ARG A 242 -24.45 0.80 -42.17
CA ARG A 242 -23.34 0.65 -41.20
C ARG A 242 -23.75 0.94 -39.75
N ASP A 243 -24.46 2.05 -39.52
CA ASP A 243 -24.85 2.48 -38.17
C ASP A 243 -26.01 1.62 -37.62
N SER A 244 -26.98 1.28 -38.49
CA SER A 244 -28.08 0.33 -38.22
C SER A 244 -27.55 -1.04 -37.75
N MET A 245 -26.48 -1.52 -38.40
CA MET A 245 -25.82 -2.78 -38.06
C MET A 245 -24.98 -2.69 -36.77
N VAL A 246 -24.45 -1.51 -36.41
CA VAL A 246 -23.83 -1.28 -35.10
C VAL A 246 -24.89 -1.33 -33.99
N ASP A 247 -26.02 -0.66 -34.15
CA ASP A 247 -27.13 -0.67 -33.18
C ASP A 247 -27.74 -2.08 -33.02
N ALA A 248 -27.86 -2.85 -34.10
CA ALA A 248 -28.33 -4.25 -34.05
C ALA A 248 -27.33 -5.19 -33.33
N LEU A 249 -26.03 -4.95 -33.48
CA LEU A 249 -24.99 -5.77 -32.84
C LEU A 249 -24.68 -5.35 -31.40
N TYR A 250 -24.94 -4.09 -31.00
CA TYR A 250 -24.60 -3.58 -29.68
C TYR A 250 -25.23 -4.39 -28.51
N PRO A 251 -26.51 -4.84 -28.56
CA PRO A 251 -27.08 -5.71 -27.53
C PRO A 251 -26.42 -7.10 -27.48
N VAL A 252 -26.02 -7.65 -28.64
CA VAL A 252 -25.40 -8.98 -28.76
C VAL A 252 -23.97 -8.94 -28.24
N ILE A 253 -23.20 -7.95 -28.68
CA ILE A 253 -21.82 -7.72 -28.24
C ILE A 253 -21.80 -7.31 -26.75
N GLY A 254 -22.65 -6.38 -26.33
CA GLY A 254 -22.73 -5.93 -24.93
C GLY A 254 -23.14 -7.02 -23.95
N SER A 255 -24.12 -7.87 -24.29
CA SER A 255 -24.53 -9.02 -23.46
C SER A 255 -23.52 -10.18 -23.48
N THR A 256 -22.64 -10.22 -24.48
CA THR A 256 -21.53 -11.18 -24.54
C THR A 256 -20.35 -10.68 -23.71
N ILE A 257 -19.90 -9.43 -23.90
CA ILE A 257 -18.83 -8.80 -23.12
C ILE A 257 -19.16 -8.78 -21.62
N SER A 258 -20.39 -8.41 -21.24
CA SER A 258 -20.79 -8.37 -19.82
C SER A 258 -20.77 -9.76 -19.16
N ARG A 259 -21.12 -10.81 -19.92
CA ARG A 259 -21.08 -12.20 -19.45
C ARG A 259 -19.64 -12.69 -19.29
N TYR A 260 -18.80 -12.48 -20.31
CA TYR A 260 -17.37 -12.77 -20.25
C TYR A 260 -16.67 -12.02 -19.11
N MET A 261 -17.00 -10.75 -18.88
CA MET A 261 -16.44 -9.95 -17.78
C MET A 261 -16.90 -10.47 -16.41
N ALA A 262 -18.18 -10.80 -16.23
CA ALA A 262 -18.67 -11.39 -14.98
C ALA A 262 -18.02 -12.75 -14.69
N GLU A 263 -17.85 -13.59 -15.71
CA GLU A 263 -17.26 -14.92 -15.61
C GLU A 263 -15.74 -14.87 -15.39
N ALA A 264 -15.05 -13.91 -16.02
CA ALA A 264 -13.64 -13.60 -15.76
C ALA A 264 -13.42 -13.05 -14.35
N ILE A 265 -14.24 -12.10 -13.88
CA ILE A 265 -14.15 -11.58 -12.51
C ILE A 265 -14.39 -12.69 -11.48
N LYS A 266 -15.34 -13.60 -11.75
CA LYS A 266 -15.60 -14.77 -10.91
C LYS A 266 -14.39 -15.70 -10.84
N THR A 267 -13.78 -16.05 -11.98
CA THR A 267 -12.57 -16.90 -12.02
C THR A 267 -11.33 -16.20 -11.42
N ILE A 268 -11.23 -14.87 -11.51
CA ILE A 268 -10.19 -14.09 -10.82
C ILE A 268 -10.39 -14.22 -9.30
N ASN A 269 -11.61 -14.05 -8.79
CA ASN A 269 -11.89 -14.14 -7.35
C ASN A 269 -11.60 -15.55 -6.79
N GLU A 270 -11.95 -16.60 -7.54
CA GLU A 270 -11.67 -18.01 -7.21
C GLU A 270 -10.16 -18.37 -7.30
N LYS A 271 -9.37 -17.67 -8.13
CA LYS A 271 -7.91 -17.85 -8.21
C LYS A 271 -7.15 -16.97 -7.20
N VAL A 272 -7.68 -15.80 -6.82
CA VAL A 272 -7.11 -14.91 -5.80
C VAL A 272 -7.15 -15.55 -4.40
N SER A 273 -8.21 -16.28 -4.05
CA SER A 273 -8.26 -17.05 -2.80
C SER A 273 -7.17 -18.14 -2.71
N ASN A 274 -6.69 -18.62 -3.86
CA ASN A 274 -5.62 -19.61 -3.98
C ASN A 274 -4.20 -19.01 -4.10
N ALA A 275 -4.03 -17.69 -3.91
CA ALA A 275 -2.72 -17.03 -3.97
C ALA A 275 -1.74 -17.47 -2.85
N MET A 276 -2.23 -18.16 -1.80
CA MET A 276 -1.40 -18.85 -0.79
C MET A 276 -1.47 -20.39 -0.89
N SER A 277 -1.85 -20.95 -2.05
CA SER A 277 -1.69 -22.38 -2.34
C SER A 277 -0.22 -22.71 -2.65
N VAL A 278 0.26 -23.84 -2.10
CA VAL A 278 1.60 -24.39 -2.40
C VAL A 278 1.78 -24.64 -3.91
N GLU A 279 0.70 -24.99 -4.62
CA GLU A 279 0.71 -25.17 -6.07
C GLU A 279 0.93 -23.87 -6.83
N GLY A 280 0.38 -22.75 -6.36
CA GLY A 280 0.58 -21.42 -6.96
C GLY A 280 2.06 -21.01 -6.92
N PHE A 281 2.71 -21.22 -5.77
CA PHE A 281 4.15 -20.93 -5.64
C PHE A 281 5.03 -21.82 -6.52
N GLN A 282 4.72 -23.12 -6.62
CA GLN A 282 5.43 -24.03 -7.54
C GLN A 282 5.22 -23.64 -9.01
N ARG A 283 4.01 -23.23 -9.38
CA ARG A 283 3.66 -22.77 -10.75
C ARG A 283 4.41 -21.50 -11.12
N LYS A 284 4.50 -20.55 -10.18
CA LYS A 284 5.24 -19.28 -10.32
C LYS A 284 6.76 -19.44 -10.43
N ILE A 285 7.32 -20.48 -9.81
CA ILE A 285 8.71 -20.89 -10.03
C ILE A 285 8.85 -21.52 -11.42
N ARG A 286 7.95 -22.44 -11.80
CA ARG A 286 8.01 -23.14 -13.09
C ARG A 286 7.92 -22.19 -14.28
N SER A 287 6.99 -21.23 -14.27
CA SER A 287 6.84 -20.21 -15.31
C SER A 287 8.11 -19.36 -15.46
N LYS A 288 8.66 -18.85 -14.35
CA LYS A 288 9.94 -18.12 -14.36
C LYS A 288 11.14 -18.94 -14.85
N VAL A 289 11.19 -20.24 -14.56
CA VAL A 289 12.26 -21.14 -15.04
C VAL A 289 12.09 -21.50 -16.53
N GLN A 290 10.86 -21.54 -17.03
CA GLN A 290 10.53 -21.83 -18.42
C GLN A 290 10.44 -20.58 -19.32
N GLY A 291 10.58 -19.38 -18.77
CA GLY A 291 10.53 -18.11 -19.51
C GLY A 291 9.13 -17.67 -19.97
N VAL A 292 8.09 -18.43 -19.64
CA VAL A 292 6.68 -18.16 -19.98
C VAL A 292 5.96 -17.42 -18.86
N SER A 293 4.85 -16.74 -19.17
CA SER A 293 4.07 -16.07 -18.12
C SER A 293 3.30 -17.07 -17.25
N GLU A 294 2.96 -16.70 -16.00
CA GLU A 294 2.15 -17.55 -15.12
C GLU A 294 0.75 -17.80 -15.69
N ALA A 295 0.17 -16.78 -16.36
CA ALA A 295 -1.11 -16.89 -17.06
C ALA A 295 -1.05 -17.82 -18.29
N GLU A 296 0.03 -17.75 -19.07
CA GLU A 296 0.26 -18.62 -20.23
C GLU A 296 0.47 -20.08 -19.82
N LEU A 297 1.20 -20.34 -18.73
CA LEU A 297 1.36 -21.69 -18.18
C LEU A 297 0.02 -22.25 -17.69
N ILE A 298 -0.82 -21.41 -17.08
CA ILE A 298 -2.21 -21.78 -16.71
C ILE A 298 -3.05 -22.05 -17.96
N LEU A 299 -2.95 -21.23 -19.01
CA LEU A 299 -3.72 -21.41 -20.26
C LEU A 299 -3.39 -22.76 -20.92
N ARG A 300 -2.08 -23.09 -21.03
CA ARG A 300 -1.60 -24.40 -21.51
C ARG A 300 -2.06 -25.60 -20.67
N GLU A 301 -2.29 -25.41 -19.37
CA GLU A 301 -2.81 -26.45 -18.46
C GLU A 301 -4.36 -26.52 -18.47
N SER A 302 -5.08 -25.49 -18.96
CA SER A 302 -6.54 -25.36 -18.81
C SER A 302 -7.36 -25.89 -19.99
N VAL A 303 -6.81 -25.88 -21.21
CA VAL A 303 -7.46 -26.45 -22.41
C VAL A 303 -6.42 -27.30 -23.14
N PRO A 304 -6.63 -28.62 -23.31
CA PRO A 304 -5.69 -29.44 -24.07
C PRO A 304 -5.71 -29.03 -25.53
N PHE A 305 -4.57 -28.54 -26.03
CA PHE A 305 -4.36 -28.32 -27.46
C PHE A 305 -4.55 -29.63 -28.23
N THR A 306 -5.53 -29.68 -29.12
CA THR A 306 -5.76 -30.83 -30.01
C THR A 306 -5.98 -30.37 -31.45
N ILE A 307 -5.50 -31.17 -32.40
CA ILE A 307 -5.72 -30.94 -33.83
C ILE A 307 -6.95 -31.77 -34.22
N GLN A 308 -7.94 -31.11 -34.81
CA GLN A 308 -9.20 -31.71 -35.25
C GLN A 308 -9.09 -32.16 -36.71
N ALA A 309 -8.59 -31.28 -37.58
CA ALA A 309 -8.41 -31.56 -39.00
C ALA A 309 -7.26 -30.74 -39.60
N VAL A 310 -6.63 -31.27 -40.66
CA VAL A 310 -5.71 -30.56 -41.54
C VAL A 310 -6.17 -30.76 -42.98
N PHE A 311 -6.37 -29.66 -43.69
CA PHE A 311 -6.70 -29.63 -45.12
C PHE A 311 -5.57 -28.95 -45.89
N LEU A 312 -5.09 -29.59 -46.96
CA LEU A 312 -4.22 -28.97 -47.94
C LEU A 312 -5.07 -28.61 -49.16
N ILE A 313 -5.15 -27.32 -49.49
CA ILE A 313 -6.09 -26.78 -50.47
C ILE A 313 -5.33 -26.06 -51.59
N HIS A 314 -5.70 -26.31 -52.84
CA HIS A 314 -5.10 -25.65 -54.00
C HIS A 314 -5.48 -24.16 -54.05
N LYS A 315 -4.48 -23.27 -54.13
CA LYS A 315 -4.66 -21.83 -53.91
C LYS A 315 -5.58 -21.17 -54.95
N ALA A 316 -5.57 -21.68 -56.18
CA ALA A 316 -6.27 -21.10 -57.32
C ALA A 316 -7.67 -21.67 -57.55
N SER A 317 -7.89 -22.98 -57.33
CA SER A 317 -9.22 -23.60 -57.55
C SER A 317 -10.03 -23.83 -56.27
N GLY A 318 -9.42 -23.72 -55.08
CA GLY A 318 -10.09 -24.02 -53.81
C GLY A 318 -10.36 -25.50 -53.55
N LEU A 319 -9.93 -26.39 -54.46
CA LEU A 319 -10.10 -27.84 -54.33
C LEU A 319 -9.13 -28.43 -53.30
N ILE A 320 -9.57 -29.48 -52.61
CA ILE A 320 -8.73 -30.22 -51.66
C ILE A 320 -7.73 -31.09 -52.41
N ILE A 321 -6.45 -30.95 -52.07
CA ILE A 321 -5.34 -31.78 -52.55
C ILE A 321 -5.17 -33.00 -51.63
N SER A 322 -5.31 -32.81 -50.33
CA SER A 322 -5.24 -33.89 -49.33
C SER A 322 -5.81 -33.44 -48.00
N GLU A 323 -6.37 -34.37 -47.23
CA GLU A 323 -6.87 -34.12 -45.87
C GLU A 323 -6.40 -35.18 -44.89
N VAL A 324 -6.36 -34.79 -43.61
CA VAL A 324 -6.20 -35.68 -42.46
C VAL A 324 -7.12 -35.16 -41.36
N GLN A 325 -8.14 -35.95 -40.98
CA GLN A 325 -9.05 -35.63 -39.88
C GLN A 325 -8.85 -36.60 -38.71
N ASN A 326 -9.06 -36.14 -37.48
CA ASN A 326 -9.03 -37.00 -36.29
C ASN A 326 -10.37 -37.76 -36.15
N SER A 327 -10.30 -39.09 -36.22
CA SER A 327 -11.46 -40.00 -36.26
C SER A 327 -12.33 -40.03 -35.00
N GLU A 328 -11.94 -39.37 -33.91
CA GLU A 328 -12.72 -39.29 -32.66
C GLU A 328 -13.61 -38.03 -32.57
N SER A 329 -13.54 -37.12 -33.54
CA SER A 329 -14.33 -35.88 -33.60
C SER A 329 -15.17 -35.81 -34.88
N TYR A 330 -16.27 -35.04 -34.84
CA TYR A 330 -17.17 -34.78 -35.99
C TYR A 330 -16.40 -34.65 -37.30
N GLN A 331 -16.71 -35.50 -38.28
CA GLN A 331 -16.21 -35.35 -39.64
C GLN A 331 -16.74 -34.03 -40.20
N LEU A 332 -15.82 -33.14 -40.55
CA LEU A 332 -16.15 -31.90 -41.24
C LEU A 332 -16.41 -32.22 -42.71
N GLU A 333 -17.44 -31.61 -43.30
CA GLU A 333 -17.68 -31.69 -44.74
C GLU A 333 -16.59 -30.89 -45.47
N SER A 334 -15.53 -31.59 -45.87
CA SER A 334 -14.26 -31.02 -46.29
C SER A 334 -14.41 -30.05 -47.45
N GLU A 335 -15.19 -30.43 -48.48
CA GLU A 335 -15.47 -29.59 -49.65
C GLU A 335 -16.15 -28.26 -49.27
N MET A 336 -17.11 -28.28 -48.33
CA MET A 336 -17.75 -27.06 -47.84
C MET A 336 -16.77 -26.18 -47.08
N VAL A 337 -15.91 -26.77 -46.24
CA VAL A 337 -14.88 -26.04 -45.50
C VAL A 337 -13.85 -25.43 -46.45
N ALA A 338 -13.37 -26.17 -47.46
CA ALA A 338 -12.39 -25.68 -48.42
C ALA A 338 -12.96 -24.56 -49.32
N GLY A 339 -14.20 -24.71 -49.81
CA GLY A 339 -14.90 -23.66 -50.55
C GLY A 339 -15.10 -22.39 -49.72
N MET A 340 -15.60 -22.54 -48.48
CA MET A 340 -15.78 -21.41 -47.55
C MET A 340 -14.45 -20.70 -47.25
N LEU A 341 -13.39 -21.44 -46.91
CA LEU A 341 -12.09 -20.86 -46.59
C LEU A 341 -11.44 -20.17 -47.79
N THR A 342 -11.62 -20.72 -49.00
CA THR A 342 -11.14 -20.09 -50.24
C THR A 342 -11.87 -18.79 -50.50
N ALA A 343 -13.20 -18.77 -50.36
CA ALA A 343 -14.02 -17.58 -50.54
C ALA A 343 -13.68 -16.48 -49.51
N ILE A 344 -13.57 -16.82 -48.23
CA ILE A 344 -13.17 -15.87 -47.17
C ILE A 344 -11.77 -15.32 -47.45
N ARG A 345 -10.79 -16.17 -47.81
CA ARG A 345 -9.42 -15.71 -48.11
C ARG A 345 -9.38 -14.77 -49.33
N SER A 346 -10.09 -15.10 -50.41
CA SER A 346 -10.16 -14.23 -51.60
C SER A 346 -10.80 -12.89 -51.25
N PHE A 347 -11.95 -12.91 -50.58
CA PHE A 347 -12.66 -11.70 -50.15
C PHE A 347 -11.80 -10.79 -49.27
N VAL A 348 -11.09 -11.34 -48.27
CA VAL A 348 -10.19 -10.56 -47.40
C VAL A 348 -9.03 -9.96 -48.19
N ASN A 349 -8.39 -10.72 -49.06
CA ASN A 349 -7.25 -10.26 -49.86
C ASN A 349 -7.67 -9.21 -50.92
N GLU A 350 -8.90 -9.29 -51.44
CA GLU A 350 -9.48 -8.32 -52.37
C GLU A 350 -9.93 -7.02 -51.65
N CYS A 351 -10.43 -7.12 -50.42
CA CYS A 351 -10.92 -5.97 -49.65
C CYS A 351 -9.82 -5.21 -48.90
N ILE A 352 -8.70 -5.86 -48.53
CA ILE A 352 -7.64 -5.28 -47.69
C ILE A 352 -6.33 -5.18 -48.49
N VAL A 353 -6.34 -4.31 -49.51
CA VAL A 353 -5.15 -4.01 -50.32
C VAL A 353 -4.39 -2.82 -49.73
N VAL A 354 -3.27 -3.09 -49.06
CA VAL A 354 -2.31 -2.06 -48.60
C VAL A 354 -1.18 -1.94 -49.63
N PRO A 355 -0.87 -0.74 -50.16
CA PRO A 355 0.20 -0.58 -51.14
C PRO A 355 1.58 -1.01 -50.61
N GLY A 356 2.11 -2.12 -51.12
CA GLY A 356 3.43 -2.64 -50.78
C GLY A 356 3.45 -3.85 -49.83
N GLU A 357 2.31 -4.25 -49.26
CA GLU A 357 2.22 -5.44 -48.40
C GLU A 357 1.25 -6.48 -49.01
N VAL A 358 1.70 -7.74 -49.07
CA VAL A 358 0.83 -8.87 -49.40
C VAL A 358 0.20 -9.35 -48.09
N SER A 359 -1.02 -8.90 -47.81
CA SER A 359 -1.81 -9.42 -46.70
C SER A 359 -2.37 -10.80 -47.08
N GLU A 360 -2.22 -11.78 -46.19
CA GLU A 360 -2.84 -13.10 -46.28
C GLU A 360 -3.51 -13.40 -44.94
N LEU A 361 -4.67 -14.07 -45.00
CA LEU A 361 -5.43 -14.44 -43.80
C LEU A 361 -4.72 -15.58 -43.05
N ASN A 362 -4.22 -15.31 -41.84
CA ASN A 362 -3.42 -16.26 -41.05
C ASN A 362 -4.24 -17.12 -40.07
N GLN A 363 -5.38 -16.63 -39.59
CA GLN A 363 -6.19 -17.31 -38.57
C GLN A 363 -7.66 -16.87 -38.61
N ILE A 364 -8.56 -17.79 -38.31
CA ILE A 364 -9.98 -17.54 -38.03
C ILE A 364 -10.29 -18.13 -36.66
N GLU A 365 -10.95 -17.37 -35.78
CA GLU A 365 -11.35 -17.82 -34.44
C GLU A 365 -12.85 -18.15 -34.39
N TYR A 366 -13.21 -19.29 -33.79
CA TYR A 366 -14.59 -19.77 -33.68
C TYR A 366 -14.82 -20.52 -32.35
N GLY A 367 -15.21 -19.79 -31.31
CA GLY A 367 -15.41 -20.34 -29.97
C GLY A 367 -14.11 -20.91 -29.39
N ASP A 368 -14.15 -22.17 -28.94
CA ASP A 368 -12.96 -22.90 -28.44
C ASP A 368 -12.03 -23.40 -29.55
N SER A 369 -12.43 -23.29 -30.83
CA SER A 369 -11.67 -23.75 -31.98
C SER A 369 -11.06 -22.59 -32.77
N LYS A 370 -9.89 -22.82 -33.38
CA LYS A 370 -9.20 -21.90 -34.27
C LYS A 370 -8.87 -22.61 -35.58
N ILE A 371 -8.99 -21.90 -36.70
CA ILE A 371 -8.53 -22.37 -38.01
C ILE A 371 -7.27 -21.57 -38.34
N LEU A 372 -6.12 -22.22 -38.28
CA LEU A 372 -4.84 -21.65 -38.72
C LEU A 372 -4.72 -21.79 -40.22
N LEU A 373 -4.26 -20.76 -40.90
CA LEU A 373 -4.11 -20.70 -42.35
C LEU A 373 -2.66 -20.31 -42.67
N GLU A 374 -1.91 -21.20 -43.31
CA GLU A 374 -0.53 -20.94 -43.73
C GLU A 374 -0.42 -21.14 -45.24
N VAL A 375 0.07 -20.12 -45.96
CA VAL A 375 0.04 -20.06 -47.44
C VAL A 375 1.46 -20.23 -47.99
N ALA A 376 1.67 -21.11 -48.97
CA ALA A 376 2.96 -21.27 -49.63
C ALA A 376 2.81 -21.69 -51.09
N GLY A 377 3.40 -20.92 -52.02
CA GLY A 377 3.37 -21.23 -53.45
C GLY A 377 1.94 -21.35 -54.00
N TYR A 378 1.62 -22.55 -54.52
CA TYR A 378 0.34 -22.85 -55.18
C TYR A 378 -0.69 -23.50 -54.27
N CYS A 379 -0.42 -23.69 -52.99
CA CYS A 379 -1.41 -24.21 -52.03
C CYS A 379 -1.39 -23.44 -50.70
N TYR A 380 -2.35 -23.74 -49.85
CA TYR A 380 -2.37 -23.32 -48.47
C TYR A 380 -2.86 -24.46 -47.58
N MET A 381 -2.45 -24.44 -46.32
CA MET A 381 -2.82 -25.44 -45.33
C MET A 381 -3.74 -24.80 -44.30
N ALA A 382 -4.93 -25.38 -44.14
CA ALA A 382 -5.90 -25.02 -43.12
C ALA A 382 -5.86 -26.06 -41.99
N VAL A 383 -5.51 -25.64 -40.78
CA VAL A 383 -5.45 -26.52 -39.61
C VAL A 383 -6.51 -26.11 -38.60
N VAL A 384 -7.49 -26.97 -38.39
CA VAL A 384 -8.51 -26.79 -37.35
C VAL A 384 -7.96 -27.34 -36.03
N VAL A 385 -7.82 -26.48 -35.02
CA VAL A 385 -7.33 -26.82 -33.68
C VAL A 385 -8.36 -26.44 -32.63
N LYS A 386 -8.35 -27.14 -31.49
CA LYS A 386 -9.07 -26.75 -30.27
C LYS A 386 -8.09 -26.31 -29.19
N GLY A 387 -8.39 -25.20 -28.52
CA GLY A 387 -7.47 -24.55 -27.58
C GLY A 387 -6.32 -23.80 -28.27
N GLU A 388 -5.40 -23.27 -27.47
CA GLU A 388 -4.35 -22.38 -27.98
C GLU A 388 -3.17 -23.17 -28.60
N PRO A 389 -2.82 -22.95 -29.88
CA PRO A 389 -1.68 -23.61 -30.51
C PRO A 389 -0.35 -23.08 -29.96
N PRO A 390 0.59 -23.94 -29.54
CA PRO A 390 1.91 -23.48 -29.09
C PRO A 390 2.79 -23.06 -30.28
N ASP A 391 3.70 -22.10 -30.08
CA ASP A 391 4.61 -21.59 -31.14
C ASP A 391 5.45 -22.69 -31.80
N SER A 392 5.77 -23.75 -31.06
CA SER A 392 6.47 -24.93 -31.57
C SER A 392 5.63 -25.70 -32.61
N PHE A 393 4.30 -25.71 -32.46
CA PHE A 393 3.39 -26.27 -33.45
C PHE A 393 3.29 -25.38 -34.70
N ILE A 394 3.15 -24.06 -34.53
CA ILE A 394 3.15 -23.12 -35.67
C ILE A 394 4.47 -23.24 -36.47
N SER A 395 5.59 -23.38 -35.76
CA SER A 395 6.90 -23.63 -36.36
C SER A 395 7.01 -25.00 -37.06
N LYS A 396 6.35 -26.04 -36.53
CA LYS A 396 6.24 -27.37 -37.16
C LYS A 396 5.40 -27.29 -38.43
N LEU A 397 4.24 -26.64 -38.38
CA LEU A 397 3.32 -26.40 -39.51
C LEU A 397 4.04 -25.73 -40.69
N ARG A 398 4.73 -24.61 -40.44
CA ARG A 398 5.53 -23.89 -41.46
C ARG A 398 6.59 -24.76 -42.09
N LYS A 399 7.33 -25.55 -41.30
CA LYS A 399 8.36 -26.46 -41.80
C LYS A 399 7.76 -27.59 -42.65
N THR A 400 6.64 -28.17 -42.22
CA THR A 400 5.93 -29.21 -42.97
C THR A 400 5.44 -28.67 -44.32
N LEU A 401 4.76 -27.53 -44.34
CA LEU A 401 4.30 -26.91 -45.59
C LEU A 401 5.48 -26.51 -46.51
N SER A 402 6.57 -25.98 -45.96
CA SER A 402 7.77 -25.64 -46.73
C SER A 402 8.40 -26.87 -47.39
N ASN A 403 8.57 -27.97 -46.63
CA ASN A 403 9.11 -29.23 -47.14
C ASN A 403 8.17 -29.87 -48.18
N LEU A 404 6.86 -29.74 -47.99
CA LEU A 404 5.84 -30.22 -48.91
C LEU A 404 5.93 -29.49 -50.26
N ILE A 405 6.06 -28.17 -50.26
CA ILE A 405 6.30 -27.39 -51.49
C ILE A 405 7.62 -27.79 -52.15
N LEU A 406 8.72 -27.90 -51.40
CA LEU A 406 10.03 -28.28 -51.97
C LEU A 406 10.00 -29.64 -52.69
N ASN A 407 9.21 -30.60 -52.21
CA ASN A 407 9.14 -31.95 -52.76
C ASN A 407 8.04 -32.14 -53.82
N TYR A 408 6.93 -31.40 -53.75
CA TYR A 408 5.72 -31.66 -54.55
C TYR A 408 5.20 -30.45 -55.36
N ALA A 409 5.90 -29.30 -55.37
CA ALA A 409 5.43 -28.05 -56.01
C ALA A 409 4.85 -28.21 -57.42
N LYS A 410 5.47 -29.02 -58.29
CA LYS A 410 5.00 -29.20 -59.66
C LYS A 410 3.65 -29.92 -59.73
N LEU A 411 3.49 -31.01 -58.98
CA LEU A 411 2.25 -31.80 -58.93
C LEU A 411 1.10 -30.97 -58.34
N ILE A 412 1.41 -30.15 -57.33
CA ILE A 412 0.45 -29.22 -56.71
C ILE A 412 0.03 -28.10 -57.66
N HIS A 413 0.92 -27.62 -58.53
CA HIS A 413 0.61 -26.58 -59.51
C HIS A 413 -0.28 -27.08 -60.66
N GLU A 414 -0.07 -28.33 -61.09
CA GLU A 414 -0.80 -28.97 -62.19
C GLU A 414 -2.11 -29.66 -61.71
N PHE A 415 -2.46 -29.53 -60.41
CA PHE A 415 -3.63 -30.18 -59.81
C PHE A 415 -4.96 -29.62 -60.34
N ASN A 416 -5.74 -30.50 -60.96
CA ASN A 416 -7.02 -30.20 -61.61
C ASN A 416 -8.25 -30.73 -60.86
N GLY A 417 -8.07 -31.33 -59.68
CA GLY A 417 -9.13 -32.00 -58.92
C GLY A 417 -9.15 -33.52 -59.02
N ASP A 418 -8.25 -34.13 -59.80
CA ASP A 418 -8.10 -35.60 -59.85
C ASP A 418 -7.18 -36.10 -58.71
N PRO A 419 -7.72 -36.83 -57.71
CA PRO A 419 -6.92 -37.30 -56.57
C PRO A 419 -5.83 -38.31 -56.97
N ASP A 420 -5.98 -39.04 -58.08
CA ASP A 420 -5.01 -40.02 -58.55
C ASP A 420 -3.70 -39.36 -59.07
N THR A 421 -3.71 -38.04 -59.28
CA THR A 421 -2.52 -37.25 -59.65
C THR A 421 -1.57 -36.97 -58.47
N ILE A 422 -2.03 -37.21 -57.23
CA ILE A 422 -1.29 -36.89 -56.00
C ILE A 422 -0.72 -38.18 -55.38
N PRO A 423 0.61 -38.30 -55.16
CA PRO A 423 1.19 -39.51 -54.61
C PRO A 423 0.74 -39.80 -53.17
N ASP A 424 0.37 -41.06 -52.88
CA ASP A 424 -0.01 -41.55 -51.54
C ASP A 424 0.94 -41.12 -50.41
N SER A 425 2.23 -40.96 -50.72
CA SER A 425 3.27 -40.45 -49.82
C SER A 425 2.95 -39.08 -49.18
N LEU A 426 2.08 -38.26 -49.78
CA LEU A 426 1.71 -36.94 -49.26
C LEU A 426 0.87 -37.01 -47.97
N HIS A 427 -0.03 -38.00 -47.87
CA HIS A 427 -0.92 -38.13 -46.70
C HIS A 427 -0.14 -38.43 -45.40
N PRO A 428 0.87 -39.33 -45.36
CA PRO A 428 1.81 -39.44 -44.25
C PRO A 428 2.53 -38.14 -43.88
N PHE A 429 2.94 -37.31 -44.84
CA PHE A 429 3.61 -36.02 -44.54
C PHE A 429 2.69 -35.09 -43.74
N ILE A 430 1.42 -34.96 -44.12
CA ILE A 430 0.43 -34.15 -43.38
C ILE A 430 0.13 -34.79 -42.02
N LYS A 431 0.02 -36.12 -41.96
CA LYS A 431 -0.21 -36.88 -40.72
C LYS A 431 0.86 -36.63 -39.66
N THR A 432 2.11 -36.33 -40.04
CA THR A 432 3.16 -35.96 -39.06
C THR A 432 2.80 -34.76 -38.18
N LEU A 433 1.87 -33.88 -38.60
CA LEU A 433 1.40 -32.77 -37.78
C LEU A 433 0.66 -33.24 -36.53
N PHE A 434 -0.06 -34.37 -36.63
CA PHE A 434 -0.79 -35.00 -35.52
C PHE A 434 0.12 -35.77 -34.55
N ASP A 435 1.37 -36.07 -34.94
CA ASP A 435 2.34 -36.68 -34.02
C ASP A 435 2.55 -35.75 -32.81
N PRO A 436 2.63 -36.30 -31.57
CA PRO A 436 2.83 -35.51 -30.37
C PRO A 436 3.99 -34.54 -30.54
N LEU A 437 3.79 -33.28 -30.13
CA LEU A 437 4.90 -32.34 -30.04
C LEU A 437 5.95 -32.94 -29.10
N ASP A 438 7.13 -33.24 -29.63
CA ASP A 438 8.25 -33.70 -28.85
C ASP A 438 8.43 -32.76 -27.66
N LYS A 439 8.25 -33.29 -26.45
CA LYS A 439 8.54 -32.55 -25.24
C LYS A 439 10.02 -32.23 -25.28
N GLU A 440 10.36 -30.98 -25.58
CA GLU A 440 11.70 -30.45 -25.33
C GLU A 440 12.10 -30.90 -23.93
N LYS A 441 13.25 -31.56 -23.84
CA LYS A 441 13.73 -32.17 -22.58
C LYS A 441 13.98 -31.05 -21.58
N SER A 442 12.95 -30.73 -20.80
CA SER A 442 13.03 -29.72 -19.76
C SER A 442 14.19 -30.09 -18.85
N THR A 443 15.12 -29.15 -18.73
CA THR A 443 16.31 -29.33 -17.90
C THR A 443 15.86 -29.70 -16.49
N LYS A 444 16.54 -30.68 -15.90
CA LYS A 444 16.19 -31.31 -14.61
C LYS A 444 15.84 -30.24 -13.57
N PRO A 445 14.86 -30.48 -12.68
CA PRO A 445 14.43 -29.48 -11.70
C PRO A 445 15.63 -28.96 -10.90
N PRO A 446 15.72 -27.64 -10.63
CA PRO A 446 16.91 -27.04 -10.05
C PRO A 446 16.99 -27.35 -8.55
N LEU A 447 17.47 -28.55 -8.20
CA LEU A 447 17.83 -28.93 -6.83
C LEU A 447 18.74 -27.88 -6.17
N MET A 448 19.55 -27.18 -6.97
CA MET A 448 20.42 -26.08 -6.54
C MET A 448 19.64 -24.87 -5.97
N LEU A 449 18.46 -24.54 -6.48
CA LEU A 449 17.59 -23.49 -5.91
C LEU A 449 16.97 -23.93 -4.58
N LEU A 450 16.61 -25.21 -4.47
CA LEU A 450 16.07 -25.80 -3.24
C LEU A 450 17.16 -25.89 -2.14
N GLY A 451 18.39 -26.22 -2.52
CA GLY A 451 19.56 -26.15 -1.64
C GLY A 451 19.87 -24.72 -1.19
N LEU A 452 19.84 -23.74 -2.10
CA LEU A 452 20.03 -22.31 -1.76
C LEU A 452 18.94 -21.78 -0.83
N SER A 453 17.67 -22.13 -1.05
CA SER A 453 16.58 -21.69 -0.17
C SER A 453 16.69 -22.30 1.23
N MET A 454 17.05 -23.59 1.33
CA MET A 454 17.32 -24.25 2.62
C MET A 454 18.55 -23.66 3.34
N ALA A 455 19.61 -23.31 2.61
CA ALA A 455 20.77 -22.64 3.19
C ALA A 455 20.44 -21.24 3.71
N ALA A 456 19.68 -20.45 2.94
CA ALA A 456 19.21 -19.12 3.37
C ALA A 456 18.26 -19.20 4.58
N LEU A 457 17.34 -20.18 4.59
CA LEU A 457 16.43 -20.41 5.71
C LEU A 457 17.19 -20.84 6.98
N SER A 458 18.21 -21.70 6.84
CA SER A 458 19.11 -22.08 7.93
C SER A 458 19.88 -20.88 8.50
N LEU A 459 20.38 -19.99 7.63
CA LEU A 459 21.09 -18.77 8.02
C LEU A 459 20.23 -17.81 8.87
N ILE A 460 18.91 -17.87 8.76
CA ILE A 460 17.96 -17.06 9.55
C ILE A 460 17.48 -17.83 10.79
N LEU A 461 17.10 -19.10 10.64
CA LEU A 461 16.54 -19.93 11.72
C LEU A 461 17.57 -20.27 12.80
N VAL A 462 18.83 -20.54 12.44
CA VAL A 462 19.85 -20.95 13.43
C VAL A 462 20.21 -19.81 14.39
N PRO A 463 20.52 -18.57 13.95
CA PRO A 463 20.73 -17.45 14.87
C PRO A 463 19.48 -17.12 15.68
N TRP A 464 18.28 -17.18 15.09
CA TRP A 464 17.04 -16.91 15.81
C TRP A 464 16.75 -17.96 16.89
N GLY A 465 16.99 -19.25 16.60
CA GLY A 465 16.89 -20.35 17.55
C GLY A 465 17.90 -20.23 18.69
N MET A 466 19.16 -19.88 18.39
CA MET A 466 20.18 -19.62 19.41
C MET A 466 19.81 -18.42 20.30
N TYR A 467 19.25 -17.35 19.72
CA TYR A 467 18.78 -16.18 20.46
C TYR A 467 17.60 -16.52 21.38
N GLN A 468 16.60 -17.24 20.89
CA GLN A 468 15.48 -17.75 21.69
C GLN A 468 15.96 -18.65 22.83
N TYR A 469 16.89 -19.57 22.55
CA TYR A 469 17.44 -20.51 23.53
C TYR A 469 18.18 -19.80 24.67
N ARG A 470 19.09 -18.87 24.36
CA ARG A 470 19.78 -18.04 25.38
C ARG A 470 18.77 -17.27 26.22
N ARG A 471 17.85 -16.54 25.58
CA ARG A 471 16.82 -15.73 26.26
C ARG A 471 15.92 -16.55 27.18
N SER A 472 15.70 -17.83 26.89
CA SER A 472 14.94 -18.76 27.73
C SER A 472 15.69 -19.15 29.00
N ILE A 473 17.02 -19.22 28.95
CA ILE A 473 17.90 -19.52 30.09
C ILE A 473 18.16 -18.26 30.93
N ASP A 474 18.38 -17.11 30.29
CA ASP A 474 18.74 -15.86 30.98
C ASP A 474 17.57 -15.31 31.82
N ARG A 475 16.34 -15.39 31.32
CA ARG A 475 15.12 -14.89 32.00
C ARG A 475 14.91 -15.44 33.41
N PRO A 476 14.89 -16.77 33.67
CA PRO A 476 14.71 -17.29 35.02
C PRO A 476 15.89 -16.94 35.94
N VAL A 477 17.11 -16.85 35.42
CA VAL A 477 18.29 -16.44 36.20
C VAL A 477 18.13 -14.99 36.68
N VAL A 478 17.81 -14.06 35.77
CA VAL A 478 17.53 -12.65 36.09
C VAL A 478 16.37 -12.52 37.08
N ALA A 479 15.27 -13.25 36.85
CA ALA A 479 14.09 -13.22 37.73
C ALA A 479 14.42 -13.70 39.16
N ASN A 480 15.20 -14.78 39.29
CA ASN A 480 15.62 -15.30 40.59
C ASN A 480 16.54 -14.33 41.34
N VAL A 481 17.49 -13.69 40.66
CA VAL A 481 18.36 -12.66 41.26
C VAL A 481 17.55 -11.43 41.68
N ALA A 482 16.65 -10.94 40.82
CA ALA A 482 15.78 -9.81 41.14
C ALA A 482 14.89 -10.12 42.36
N LEU A 483 14.34 -11.34 42.44
CA LEU A 483 13.54 -11.80 43.58
C LEU A 483 14.38 -11.91 44.87
N ALA A 484 15.62 -12.42 44.79
CA ALA A 484 16.53 -12.52 45.94
C ALA A 484 16.97 -11.14 46.47
N LEU A 485 17.14 -10.15 45.59
CA LEU A 485 17.40 -8.77 45.98
C LEU A 485 16.15 -8.12 46.59
N ALA A 486 14.97 -8.33 45.99
CA ALA A 486 13.70 -7.79 46.47
C ALA A 486 13.17 -8.45 47.76
N SER A 487 13.59 -9.67 48.08
CA SER A 487 13.23 -10.34 49.34
C SER A 487 14.07 -9.89 50.54
N THR A 488 15.13 -9.11 50.31
CA THR A 488 15.97 -8.51 51.36
C THR A 488 15.39 -7.13 51.75
N PRO A 489 14.83 -6.93 52.96
CA PRO A 489 14.06 -5.72 53.29
C PRO A 489 14.84 -4.41 53.13
N GLU A 490 16.15 -4.42 53.41
CA GLU A 490 17.03 -3.26 53.25
C GLU A 490 17.32 -2.90 51.78
N LEU A 491 17.22 -3.86 50.85
CA LEU A 491 17.48 -3.65 49.43
C LEU A 491 16.19 -3.44 48.63
N ALA A 492 15.08 -4.03 49.06
CA ALA A 492 13.76 -3.97 48.42
C ALA A 492 13.22 -2.54 48.18
N VAL A 493 13.65 -1.57 49.00
CA VAL A 493 13.30 -0.15 48.86
C VAL A 493 13.98 0.50 47.64
N TYR A 494 15.08 -0.07 47.17
CA TYR A 494 15.89 0.46 46.07
C TYR A 494 15.64 -0.31 44.77
N ARG A 495 15.58 0.41 43.65
CA ARG A 495 15.46 -0.20 42.32
C ARG A 495 16.82 -0.72 41.86
N LEU A 496 17.05 -2.00 42.11
CA LEU A 496 18.19 -2.75 41.59
C LEU A 496 17.74 -3.58 40.38
N ASN A 497 18.51 -3.51 39.29
CA ASN A 497 18.31 -4.30 38.09
C ASN A 497 19.45 -5.32 37.96
N ALA A 498 19.09 -6.54 37.55
CA ALA A 498 20.02 -7.57 37.14
C ALA A 498 19.79 -7.88 35.65
N ASP A 499 20.87 -8.09 34.90
CA ASP A 499 20.82 -8.57 33.52
C ASP A 499 21.95 -9.58 33.27
N VAL A 500 21.82 -10.45 32.26
CA VAL A 500 22.82 -11.47 31.94
C VAL A 500 23.38 -11.22 30.54
N GLU A 501 24.63 -10.76 30.49
CA GLU A 501 25.39 -10.56 29.26
C GLU A 501 26.34 -11.75 29.07
N GLY A 502 25.87 -12.80 28.39
CA GLY A 502 26.66 -13.99 28.08
C GLY A 502 26.94 -14.88 29.29
N ASN A 503 28.14 -14.77 29.89
CA ASN A 503 28.49 -15.48 31.13
C ASN A 503 28.66 -14.51 32.33
N THR A 504 28.20 -13.26 32.18
CA THR A 504 28.35 -12.21 33.18
C THR A 504 26.99 -11.72 33.66
N LEU A 505 26.74 -11.82 34.96
CA LEU A 505 25.60 -11.22 35.64
C LEU A 505 25.95 -9.76 35.98
N LYS A 506 25.24 -8.82 35.37
CA LYS A 506 25.46 -7.39 35.49
C LYS A 506 24.45 -6.79 36.46
N LEU A 507 24.92 -6.23 37.56
CA LEU A 507 24.06 -5.53 38.53
C LEU A 507 24.16 -4.02 38.32
N THR A 508 23.02 -3.35 38.17
CA THR A 508 22.94 -1.90 38.03
C THR A 508 21.92 -1.31 39.00
N GLY A 509 22.17 -0.09 39.46
CA GLY A 509 21.30 0.60 40.41
C GLY A 509 22.02 1.69 41.17
N LYS A 510 21.31 2.33 42.11
CA LYS A 510 21.86 3.31 43.04
C LYS A 510 21.57 2.86 44.47
N LEU A 511 22.59 2.84 45.32
CA LEU A 511 22.47 2.54 46.76
C LEU A 511 23.09 3.69 47.58
N PRO A 512 22.60 3.95 48.80
CA PRO A 512 23.01 5.11 49.60
C PRO A 512 24.34 4.91 50.35
N ASN A 513 24.90 3.70 50.35
CA ASN A 513 26.15 3.38 51.03
C ASN A 513 26.87 2.17 50.37
N PRO A 514 28.17 1.98 50.59
CA PRO A 514 28.92 0.84 50.04
C PRO A 514 28.61 -0.50 50.70
N GLU A 515 28.08 -0.52 51.93
CA GLU A 515 27.75 -1.76 52.65
C GLU A 515 26.58 -2.51 51.99
N LEU A 516 25.52 -1.78 51.63
CA LEU A 516 24.38 -2.34 50.88
C LEU A 516 24.80 -2.80 49.49
N ARG A 517 25.78 -2.13 48.85
CA ARG A 517 26.37 -2.58 47.57
C ARG A 517 27.07 -3.93 47.74
N ALA A 518 27.90 -4.11 48.76
CA ALA A 518 28.55 -5.38 49.04
C ALA A 518 27.54 -6.49 49.43
N LYS A 519 26.44 -6.13 50.12
CA LYS A 519 25.36 -7.05 50.46
C LYS A 519 24.60 -7.52 49.22
N ALA A 520 24.25 -6.62 48.30
CA ALA A 520 23.63 -6.94 47.02
C ALA A 520 24.53 -7.84 46.16
N GLU A 521 25.83 -7.55 46.10
CA GLU A 521 26.84 -8.36 45.41
C GLU A 521 26.87 -9.80 45.94
N LYS A 522 26.93 -9.97 47.27
CA LYS A 522 26.97 -11.27 47.93
C LYS A 522 25.70 -12.09 47.68
N ILE A 523 24.53 -11.45 47.70
CA ILE A 523 23.24 -12.09 47.40
C ILE A 523 23.21 -12.60 45.95
N ALA A 524 23.59 -11.77 44.98
CA ALA A 524 23.65 -12.15 43.58
C ALA A 524 24.65 -13.30 43.34
N ALA A 525 25.86 -13.22 43.91
CA ALA A 525 26.87 -14.28 43.84
C ALA A 525 26.37 -15.62 44.41
N SER A 526 25.64 -15.59 45.54
CA SER A 526 25.04 -16.79 46.12
C SER A 526 23.86 -17.36 45.32
N THR A 527 23.18 -16.53 44.53
CA THR A 527 22.02 -16.94 43.71
C THR A 527 22.46 -17.57 42.40
N VAL A 528 23.61 -17.17 41.84
CA VAL A 528 24.12 -17.68 40.56
C VAL A 528 25.63 -17.97 40.60
N PRO A 529 26.05 -19.09 41.21
CA PRO A 529 27.47 -19.40 41.42
C PRO A 529 28.26 -19.69 40.14
N ASN A 530 27.58 -19.86 39.00
CA ASN A 530 28.19 -20.25 37.71
C ASN A 530 28.44 -19.06 36.75
N LEU A 531 27.99 -17.85 37.10
CA LEU A 531 28.23 -16.63 36.30
C LEU A 531 29.30 -15.75 36.96
N GLN A 532 30.06 -15.03 36.13
CA GLN A 532 30.92 -13.95 36.61
C GLN A 532 30.04 -12.75 37.02
N LEU A 533 30.41 -12.03 38.08
CA LEU A 533 29.60 -10.93 38.60
C LEU A 533 30.24 -9.58 38.25
N ASP A 534 29.49 -8.72 37.56
CA ASP A 534 29.85 -7.34 37.28
C ASP A 534 28.95 -6.39 38.08
N ASN A 535 29.47 -5.91 39.21
CA ASN A 535 28.73 -5.04 40.13
C ASN A 535 28.91 -3.55 39.77
N GLN A 536 28.09 -3.06 38.85
CA GLN A 536 28.03 -1.65 38.43
C GLN A 536 27.09 -0.79 39.29
N ILE A 537 26.69 -1.25 40.48
CA ILE A 537 25.84 -0.45 41.39
C ILE A 537 26.62 0.78 41.89
N ILE A 538 26.05 1.97 41.69
CA ILE A 538 26.64 3.22 42.14
C ILE A 538 26.27 3.44 43.62
N ALA A 539 27.26 3.34 44.51
CA ALA A 539 27.13 3.73 45.90
C ALA A 539 27.31 5.26 46.02
N VAL A 540 26.21 5.99 46.20
CA VAL A 540 26.23 7.43 46.49
C VAL A 540 26.14 7.57 48.00
N ASP A 541 27.27 7.85 48.66
CA ASP A 541 27.36 8.12 50.09
C ASP A 541 26.61 9.40 50.44
N VAL A 542 25.30 9.28 50.74
CA VAL A 542 24.46 10.39 51.18
C VAL A 542 24.88 10.75 52.61
N PRO A 543 25.43 11.95 52.86
CA PRO A 543 25.85 12.31 54.20
C PRO A 543 24.64 12.31 55.14
N PRO A 544 24.69 11.64 56.30
CA PRO A 544 23.67 11.85 57.32
C PRO A 544 23.69 13.31 57.76
N ASP A 545 22.53 13.82 58.18
CA ASP A 545 22.35 15.23 58.56
C ASP A 545 23.44 15.64 59.58
N PRO A 546 24.28 16.64 59.26
CA PRO A 546 25.39 17.03 60.11
C PRO A 546 24.92 17.50 61.50
N VAL A 547 23.68 17.99 61.65
CA VAL A 547 23.08 18.36 62.93
C VAL A 547 22.80 17.12 63.78
N LEU A 548 22.25 16.06 63.18
CA LEU A 548 21.95 14.81 63.88
C LEU A 548 23.22 14.07 64.27
N THR A 549 24.21 13.98 63.38
CA THR A 549 25.52 13.38 63.71
C THR A 549 26.25 14.20 64.78
N ALA A 550 26.20 15.54 64.75
CA ALA A 550 26.78 16.38 65.80
C ALA A 550 26.12 16.15 67.17
N GLY A 551 24.79 16.02 67.21
CA GLY A 551 24.03 15.70 68.43
C GLY A 551 24.39 14.32 68.98
N GLU A 552 24.55 13.31 68.11
CA GLU A 552 24.96 11.97 68.53
C GLU A 552 26.40 11.94 69.08
N VAL A 553 27.34 12.65 68.43
CA VAL A 553 28.71 12.82 68.92
C VAL A 553 28.70 13.45 70.32
N GLN A 554 27.95 14.53 70.53
CA GLN A 554 27.83 15.16 71.86
C GLN A 554 27.23 14.20 72.90
N ARG A 555 26.20 13.43 72.54
CA ARG A 555 25.55 12.44 73.41
C ARG A 555 26.53 11.34 73.86
N ILE A 556 27.26 10.75 72.93
CA ILE A 556 28.25 9.71 73.23
C ILE A 556 29.41 10.27 74.06
N THR A 557 29.89 11.48 73.77
CA THR A 557 30.92 12.15 74.57
C THR A 557 30.45 12.43 76.01
N ALA A 558 29.19 12.84 76.21
CA ALA A 558 28.61 13.01 77.53
C ALA A 558 28.50 11.69 78.33
N VAL A 559 28.28 10.55 77.66
CA VAL A 559 28.32 9.22 78.28
C VAL A 559 29.75 8.80 78.62
N LEU A 560 30.71 9.03 77.72
CA LEU A 560 32.13 8.71 77.96
C LEU A 560 32.71 9.51 79.15
N ASN A 561 32.28 10.76 79.34
CA ASN A 561 32.64 11.60 80.49
C ASN A 561 32.04 11.15 81.84
N GLN A 562 31.07 10.24 81.86
CA GLN A 562 30.59 9.65 83.11
C GLN A 562 31.54 8.56 83.63
N ARG A 563 32.52 8.13 82.83
CA ARG A 563 33.48 7.11 83.20
C ARG A 563 34.59 7.71 84.06
N GLU A 564 34.88 7.05 85.18
CA GLU A 564 35.89 7.50 86.13
C GLU A 564 37.26 7.68 85.44
N GLY A 565 37.81 8.88 85.49
CA GLY A 565 39.11 9.21 84.89
C GLY A 565 39.07 9.63 83.42
N VAL A 566 37.89 9.97 82.88
CA VAL A 566 37.73 10.55 81.53
C VAL A 566 37.17 11.97 81.65
N SER A 567 37.85 12.95 81.05
CA SER A 567 37.35 14.32 80.93
C SER A 567 37.69 14.86 79.54
N ILE A 568 36.77 14.65 78.60
CA ILE A 568 36.94 14.98 77.19
C ILE A 568 35.85 15.93 76.67
N SER A 569 36.19 16.66 75.63
CA SER A 569 35.28 17.45 74.80
C SER A 569 35.42 16.99 73.35
N SER A 570 34.36 17.12 72.57
CA SER A 570 34.33 16.69 71.16
C SER A 570 33.75 17.77 70.27
N ARG A 571 34.32 17.91 69.07
CA ARG A 571 33.81 18.77 67.99
C ARG A 571 33.66 17.95 66.72
N TYR A 572 32.48 18.01 66.10
CA TYR A 572 32.22 17.40 64.80
C TYR A 572 32.22 18.48 63.70
N GLY A 573 32.89 18.20 62.58
CA GLY A 573 32.93 19.04 61.38
C GLY A 573 33.63 18.28 60.25
N ASP A 574 33.23 18.49 58.99
CA ASP A 574 33.80 17.82 57.82
C ASP A 574 33.92 16.28 57.95
N ARG A 575 32.88 15.65 58.55
CA ARG A 575 32.82 14.20 58.83
C ARG A 575 33.95 13.68 59.74
N LYS A 576 34.59 14.59 60.48
CA LYS A 576 35.69 14.35 61.41
C LYS A 576 35.29 14.75 62.83
N VAL A 577 35.66 13.93 63.81
CA VAL A 577 35.52 14.26 65.25
C VAL A 577 36.89 14.58 65.81
N THR A 578 37.08 15.80 66.30
CA THR A 578 38.24 16.17 67.12
C THR A 578 37.87 15.99 68.59
N VAL A 579 38.72 15.28 69.35
CA VAL A 579 38.54 15.00 70.78
C VAL A 579 39.69 15.61 71.57
N GLU A 580 39.39 16.45 72.55
CA GLU A 580 40.38 17.16 73.37
C GLU A 580 40.05 16.97 74.86
N GLY A 581 41.05 16.66 75.70
CA GLY A 581 40.83 16.44 77.13
C GLY A 581 41.94 15.65 77.82
N THR A 582 41.60 15.02 78.94
CA THR A 582 42.48 14.12 79.70
C THR A 582 41.85 12.75 79.96
N VAL A 583 42.69 11.71 79.98
CA VAL A 583 42.34 10.37 80.45
C VAL A 583 43.41 9.81 81.37
N MET A 584 43.02 8.93 82.30
CA MET A 584 43.95 8.25 83.21
C MET A 584 44.65 7.02 82.60
N ASP A 585 44.12 6.44 81.52
CA ASP A 585 44.61 5.20 80.89
C ASP A 585 44.56 5.31 79.35
N ASP A 586 45.60 4.84 78.67
CA ASP A 586 45.68 4.83 77.19
C ASP A 586 44.64 3.88 76.59
N ALA A 587 44.33 2.78 77.29
CA ALA A 587 43.28 1.84 76.89
C ALA A 587 41.90 2.52 76.80
N ASP A 588 41.69 3.63 77.52
CA ASP A 588 40.47 4.42 77.45
C ASP A 588 40.50 5.47 76.35
N SER A 589 41.67 6.06 76.03
CA SER A 589 41.87 6.86 74.80
C SER A 589 41.50 6.05 73.55
N GLN A 590 41.97 4.81 73.46
CA GLN A 590 41.68 3.92 72.34
C GLN A 590 40.18 3.56 72.24
N LYS A 591 39.52 3.24 73.37
CA LYS A 591 38.08 2.96 73.41
C LYS A 591 37.24 4.18 73.03
N ILE A 592 37.58 5.37 73.51
CA ILE A 592 36.92 6.64 73.15
C ILE A 592 36.97 6.84 71.62
N ALA A 593 38.15 6.67 71.02
CA ALA A 593 38.32 6.80 69.57
C ALA A 593 37.52 5.75 68.79
N GLN A 594 37.44 4.51 69.27
CA GLN A 594 36.64 3.44 68.66
C GLN A 594 35.14 3.73 68.75
N SER A 595 34.62 4.11 69.92
CA SER A 595 33.20 4.42 70.11
C SER A 595 32.73 5.59 69.25
N LEU A 596 33.54 6.65 69.12
CA LEU A 596 33.20 7.81 68.28
C LEU A 596 33.28 7.50 66.78
N LYS A 597 34.14 6.55 66.36
CA LYS A 597 34.23 6.09 64.97
C LYS A 597 33.04 5.23 64.53
N GLN A 598 32.29 4.64 65.48
CA GLN A 598 31.08 3.86 65.19
C GLN A 598 29.84 4.73 64.92
N ILE A 599 29.92 6.06 65.10
CA ILE A 599 28.79 6.97 64.90
C ILE A 599 28.53 7.18 63.39
N PRO A 600 27.31 6.95 62.89
CA PRO A 600 26.96 7.22 61.49
C PRO A 600 27.26 8.66 61.07
N GLY A 601 28.12 8.81 60.06
CA GLY A 601 28.58 10.10 59.54
C GLY A 601 30.03 10.44 59.88
N VAL A 602 30.63 9.77 60.87
CA VAL A 602 32.04 9.99 61.27
C VAL A 602 32.97 9.11 60.43
N GLN A 603 33.80 9.73 59.59
CA GLN A 603 34.83 9.04 58.81
C GLN A 603 36.17 8.93 59.55
N SER A 604 36.51 9.93 60.37
CA SER A 604 37.77 9.95 61.13
C SER A 604 37.62 10.59 62.51
N VAL A 605 38.45 10.12 63.46
CA VAL A 605 38.54 10.67 64.82
C VAL A 605 39.98 11.06 65.08
N VAL A 606 40.21 12.30 65.51
CA VAL A 606 41.51 12.79 65.95
C VAL A 606 41.46 13.02 67.45
N SER A 607 42.24 12.22 68.19
CA SER A 607 42.39 12.34 69.63
C SER A 607 43.63 13.18 69.96
N THR A 608 43.41 14.30 70.64
CA THR A 608 44.45 15.14 71.27
C THR A 608 44.37 15.01 72.79
N VAL A 609 43.87 13.87 73.27
CA VAL A 609 43.69 13.57 74.68
C VAL A 609 45.04 13.32 75.34
N LYS A 610 45.30 13.98 76.47
CA LYS A 610 46.54 13.81 77.24
C LYS A 610 46.35 12.74 78.32
N LEU A 611 47.37 11.92 78.51
CA LEU A 611 47.49 11.03 79.67
C LEU A 611 47.80 11.87 80.91
N ASP A 612 46.94 11.82 81.92
CA ASP A 612 47.14 12.42 83.23
C ASP A 612 47.12 11.32 84.31
N PRO A 613 48.26 10.61 84.51
CA PRO A 613 48.34 9.50 85.44
C PRO A 613 48.20 9.99 86.88
N LEU A 614 47.39 9.28 87.66
CA LEU A 614 46.94 9.70 88.98
C LEU A 614 48.05 9.56 90.06
N GLN A 615 48.99 10.50 90.11
CA GLN A 615 50.15 10.46 91.01
C GLN A 615 49.87 11.01 92.42
N ILE A 616 50.11 10.19 93.45
CA ILE A 616 50.17 10.60 94.87
C ILE A 616 51.64 10.74 95.29
N ALA A 617 52.36 11.69 94.69
CA ALA A 617 53.78 11.89 94.98
C ALA A 617 53.96 12.58 96.37
N SER A 618 53.95 11.80 97.45
CA SER A 618 54.25 12.30 98.79
C SER A 618 54.91 11.20 99.64
N ARG A 619 56.19 11.41 100.02
CA ARG A 619 56.96 10.44 100.81
C ARG A 619 57.09 10.91 102.25
N ILE A 620 56.79 10.04 103.21
CA ILE A 620 57.01 10.31 104.63
C ILE A 620 58.33 9.65 105.05
N TYR A 621 59.28 10.44 105.53
CA TYR A 621 60.61 9.95 105.94
C TYR A 621 60.68 9.62 107.43
N PHE A 622 61.60 8.73 107.81
CA PHE A 622 61.76 8.27 109.19
C PHE A 622 63.22 8.25 109.64
N ASP A 623 63.43 8.66 110.90
CA ASP A 623 64.71 8.51 111.59
C ASP A 623 65.15 7.03 111.73
N PRO A 624 66.44 6.77 111.99
CA PRO A 624 66.97 5.42 112.14
C PRO A 624 66.26 4.63 113.24
N GLY A 625 65.95 3.36 112.98
CA GLY A 625 65.36 2.44 113.97
C GLY A 625 63.93 2.74 114.46
N THR A 626 63.35 3.89 114.12
CA THR A 626 62.03 4.33 114.61
C THR A 626 60.91 4.27 113.56
N ALA A 627 59.68 4.18 114.06
CA ALA A 627 58.43 4.29 113.32
C ALA A 627 57.53 5.43 113.84
N LYS A 628 58.09 6.35 114.65
CA LYS A 628 57.41 7.58 115.06
C LYS A 628 57.31 8.53 113.87
N LEU A 629 56.13 9.13 113.69
CA LEU A 629 55.91 10.23 112.75
C LEU A 629 56.45 11.53 113.36
N ASP A 630 56.98 12.39 112.51
CA ASP A 630 57.39 13.75 112.86
C ASP A 630 56.24 14.76 112.63
N SER A 631 56.51 16.05 112.79
CA SER A 631 55.52 17.10 112.49
C SER A 631 55.29 17.30 110.99
N THR A 632 56.28 17.10 110.12
CA THR A 632 56.13 17.31 108.67
C THR A 632 55.20 16.28 108.02
N SER A 633 55.15 15.06 108.59
CA SER A 633 54.21 14.00 108.22
C SER A 633 52.75 14.45 108.18
N ALA A 634 52.35 15.41 109.03
CA ALA A 634 50.95 15.83 109.18
C ALA A 634 50.38 16.49 107.91
N GLU A 635 51.17 17.32 107.21
CA GLU A 635 50.75 17.98 105.97
C GLU A 635 50.57 16.96 104.84
N ILE A 636 51.49 15.98 104.76
CA ILE A 636 51.43 14.88 103.80
C ILE A 636 50.19 14.02 104.04
N ILE A 637 49.93 13.65 105.30
CA ILE A 637 48.74 12.88 105.70
C ILE A 637 47.45 13.63 105.33
N ALA A 638 47.40 14.96 105.52
CA ALA A 638 46.27 15.78 105.10
C ALA A 638 46.12 15.87 103.56
N SER A 639 47.23 15.91 102.81
CA SER A 639 47.22 15.89 101.34
C SER A 639 46.68 14.55 100.79
N VAL A 640 47.17 13.43 101.33
CA VAL A 640 46.69 12.08 100.99
C VAL A 640 45.22 11.90 101.38
N LYS A 641 44.77 12.45 102.52
CA LYS A 641 43.35 12.46 102.89
C LYS A 641 42.49 13.23 101.90
N LYS A 642 42.91 14.44 101.48
CA LYS A 642 42.21 15.21 100.42
C LYS A 642 42.14 14.46 99.10
N PHE A 643 43.16 13.67 98.77
CA PHE A 643 43.13 12.79 97.61
C PHE A 643 42.08 11.67 97.78
N MET A 644 42.04 11.00 98.94
CA MET A 644 41.02 9.97 99.22
C MET A 644 39.58 10.53 99.17
N ASP A 645 39.37 11.75 99.65
CA ASP A 645 38.07 12.42 99.60
C ASP A 645 37.65 12.78 98.17
N ARG A 646 38.61 13.05 97.28
CA ARG A 646 38.37 13.30 95.86
C ARG A 646 38.13 12.01 95.07
N TYR A 647 38.70 10.89 95.51
CA TYR A 647 38.64 9.59 94.82
C TYR A 647 38.17 8.46 95.75
N PRO A 648 36.94 8.53 96.29
CA PRO A 648 36.48 7.65 97.37
C PRO A 648 36.37 6.16 96.97
N GLN A 649 36.37 5.83 95.68
CA GLN A 649 36.36 4.45 95.17
C GLN A 649 37.76 3.82 95.11
N LYS A 650 38.83 4.64 95.19
CA LYS A 650 40.21 4.16 95.07
C LYS A 650 40.74 3.68 96.41
N HIS A 651 41.39 2.51 96.37
CA HIS A 651 42.14 1.99 97.51
C HIS A 651 43.59 2.46 97.39
N ILE A 652 44.25 2.76 98.51
CA ILE A 652 45.63 3.20 98.60
C ILE A 652 46.47 2.14 99.32
N LYS A 653 47.57 1.77 98.69
CA LYS A 653 48.62 0.93 99.24
C LYS A 653 49.66 1.84 99.90
N ILE A 654 49.90 1.61 101.18
CA ILE A 654 50.86 2.32 102.03
C ILE A 654 52.07 1.41 102.17
N ILE A 655 53.19 1.77 101.54
CA ILE A 655 54.37 0.91 101.42
C ILE A 655 55.50 1.45 102.29
N GLY A 656 55.91 0.68 103.28
CA GLY A 656 57.11 0.98 104.07
C GLY A 656 58.37 0.45 103.40
N HIS A 657 59.38 1.29 103.31
CA HIS A 657 60.72 0.97 102.82
C HIS A 657 61.77 1.10 103.94
N SER A 658 62.91 0.43 103.73
CA SER A 658 64.08 0.43 104.60
C SER A 658 65.33 0.74 103.76
N ASP A 659 66.35 1.28 104.40
CA ASP A 659 67.70 1.50 103.87
C ASP A 659 68.56 0.22 103.82
N GLY A 660 67.98 -0.95 104.05
CA GLY A 660 68.68 -2.25 103.94
C GLY A 660 69.78 -2.47 105.00
N THR A 661 69.98 -1.54 105.92
CA THR A 661 71.04 -1.62 106.93
C THR A 661 70.62 -2.56 108.06
N GLY A 662 71.37 -3.64 108.27
CA GLY A 662 71.07 -4.67 109.27
C GLY A 662 70.23 -5.84 108.71
N GLU A 663 69.60 -6.60 109.61
CA GLU A 663 68.91 -7.84 109.26
C GLU A 663 67.59 -7.60 108.50
N LEU A 664 67.39 -8.34 107.40
CA LEU A 664 66.20 -8.26 106.53
C LEU A 664 64.88 -8.40 107.31
N ALA A 665 64.76 -9.39 108.20
CA ALA A 665 63.53 -9.65 108.97
C ALA A 665 63.21 -8.49 109.94
N THR A 666 64.24 -7.93 110.57
CA THR A 666 64.11 -6.75 111.44
C THR A 666 63.70 -5.51 110.62
N ASN A 667 64.27 -5.33 109.43
CA ASN A 667 63.94 -4.24 108.52
C ASN A 667 62.52 -4.34 107.94
N GLN A 668 62.07 -5.52 107.50
CA GLN A 668 60.69 -5.76 107.07
C GLN A 668 59.68 -5.44 108.18
N ARG A 669 59.95 -5.88 109.41
CA ARG A 669 59.12 -5.57 110.58
C ARG A 669 59.14 -4.07 110.96
N LEU A 670 60.24 -3.35 110.69
CA LEU A 670 60.30 -1.90 110.87
C LEU A 670 59.51 -1.16 109.78
N SER A 671 59.69 -1.52 108.51
CA SER A 671 58.92 -1.02 107.38
C SER A 671 57.41 -1.19 107.56
N LEU A 672 56.96 -2.38 107.99
CA LEU A 672 55.54 -2.63 108.24
C LEU A 672 55.00 -1.77 109.39
N ARG A 673 55.77 -1.57 110.46
CA ARG A 673 55.40 -0.66 111.57
C ARG A 673 55.32 0.79 111.13
N ARG A 674 56.21 1.25 110.24
CA ARG A 674 56.13 2.59 109.63
C ARG A 674 54.87 2.76 108.78
N ALA A 675 54.57 1.79 107.93
CA ALA A 675 53.35 1.79 107.10
C ALA A 675 52.08 1.77 107.98
N ALA A 676 52.06 0.98 109.06
CA ALA A 676 50.97 0.95 110.02
C ALA A 676 50.81 2.28 110.77
N ALA A 677 51.90 2.91 111.22
CA ALA A 677 51.84 4.23 111.87
C ALA A 677 51.24 5.31 110.95
N VAL A 678 51.59 5.30 109.66
CA VAL A 678 51.01 6.19 108.64
C VAL A 678 49.53 5.88 108.41
N ARG A 679 49.15 4.60 108.28
CA ARG A 679 47.75 4.17 108.17
C ARG A 679 46.92 4.67 109.36
N ASP A 680 47.41 4.44 110.58
CA ASP A 680 46.68 4.78 111.80
C ASP A 680 46.54 6.30 111.96
N ALA A 681 47.48 7.08 111.44
CA ALA A 681 47.37 8.53 111.35
C ALA A 681 46.37 9.00 110.26
N LEU A 682 46.32 8.34 109.10
CA LEU A 682 45.29 8.58 108.07
C LEU A 682 43.88 8.26 108.59
N VAL A 683 43.71 7.14 109.30
CA VAL A 683 42.44 6.77 109.94
C VAL A 683 42.04 7.79 111.00
N ARG A 684 42.99 8.32 111.78
CA ARG A 684 42.73 9.38 112.78
C ARG A 684 42.23 10.70 112.16
N VAL A 685 42.63 11.02 110.93
CA VAL A 685 42.07 12.17 110.17
C VAL A 685 40.84 11.80 109.33
N GLY A 686 40.25 10.62 109.56
CA GLY A 686 38.96 10.19 109.01
C GLY A 686 39.01 9.41 107.70
N ALA A 687 40.14 8.79 107.33
CA ALA A 687 40.18 7.86 106.20
C ALA A 687 39.50 6.52 106.56
N ASP A 688 38.72 5.93 105.63
CA ASP A 688 38.14 4.59 105.83
C ASP A 688 39.26 3.53 105.82
N PRO A 689 39.45 2.75 106.90
CA PRO A 689 40.45 1.67 106.95
C PRO A 689 40.32 0.65 105.81
N LYS A 690 39.12 0.42 105.26
CA LYS A 690 38.88 -0.54 104.16
C LYS A 690 39.62 -0.16 102.89
N HIS A 691 39.87 1.12 102.67
CA HIS A 691 40.55 1.63 101.48
C HIS A 691 42.07 1.76 101.68
N LEU A 692 42.62 1.27 102.80
CA LEU A 692 44.06 1.37 103.12
C LEU A 692 44.71 -0.01 103.29
N GLN A 693 45.71 -0.32 102.46
CA GLN A 693 46.47 -1.57 102.55
C GLN A 693 47.94 -1.29 102.92
N THR A 694 48.38 -1.76 104.08
CA THR A 694 49.78 -1.61 104.53
C THR A 694 50.66 -2.77 104.07
N ILE A 695 51.75 -2.50 103.37
CA ILE A 695 52.71 -3.49 102.88
C ILE A 695 54.14 -3.03 103.25
N ALA A 696 55.05 -3.98 103.48
CA ALA A 696 56.48 -3.72 103.59
C ALA A 696 57.19 -4.16 102.31
N SER A 697 58.03 -3.30 101.75
CA SER A 697 58.92 -3.65 100.63
C SER A 697 60.33 -3.93 101.15
N PRO A 698 61.01 -4.99 100.69
CA PRO A 698 62.44 -5.18 100.93
C PRO A 698 63.32 -4.31 100.00
N ASN A 699 62.73 -3.74 98.93
CA ASN A 699 63.45 -2.94 97.93
C ASN A 699 63.38 -1.45 98.27
N SER A 700 64.35 -0.66 97.78
CA SER A 700 64.26 0.80 97.77
C SER A 700 63.02 1.28 96.97
N PRO A 701 62.47 2.46 97.28
CA PRO A 701 61.39 3.07 96.51
C PRO A 701 61.89 3.54 95.14
N ASP A 702 60.99 3.59 94.15
CA ASP A 702 61.32 3.99 92.77
C ASP A 702 62.05 5.35 92.70
N GLY A 703 63.09 5.43 91.88
CA GLY A 703 63.89 6.65 91.72
C GLY A 703 64.87 6.96 92.88
N VAL A 704 65.10 6.01 93.80
CA VAL A 704 66.21 6.09 94.78
C VAL A 704 67.30 5.08 94.42
N GLU A 705 68.40 5.61 93.88
CA GLU A 705 69.57 4.82 93.51
C GLU A 705 70.38 4.37 94.76
N PRO A 706 71.09 3.23 94.72
CA PRO A 706 71.83 2.70 95.88
C PRO A 706 72.93 3.60 96.46
N ASN A 707 73.36 4.61 95.72
CA ASN A 707 74.39 5.59 96.11
C ASN A 707 73.83 6.87 96.76
N GLN A 708 72.50 6.99 96.88
CA GLN A 708 71.86 8.16 97.47
C GLN A 708 71.80 8.09 99.01
N PRO A 709 71.54 9.21 99.72
CA PRO A 709 71.47 9.21 101.18
C PRO A 709 70.42 8.24 101.72
N LEU A 710 70.81 7.40 102.69
CA LEU A 710 69.97 6.36 103.31
C LEU A 710 68.62 6.84 103.85
N LEU A 711 68.46 8.14 104.12
CA LEU A 711 67.17 8.74 104.48
C LEU A 711 66.10 8.53 103.38
N LEU A 712 66.49 8.58 102.11
CA LEU A 712 65.57 8.47 100.97
C LEU A 712 64.94 7.08 100.83
N SER A 713 65.62 6.03 101.30
CA SER A 713 65.08 4.66 101.40
C SER A 713 64.33 4.39 102.72
N ARG A 714 64.52 5.22 103.76
CA ARG A 714 63.76 5.16 105.03
C ARG A 714 62.44 5.92 104.93
N CYS A 715 61.58 5.55 103.98
CA CYS A 715 60.32 6.25 103.78
C CYS A 715 59.09 5.32 103.74
N VAL A 716 57.92 5.95 103.83
CA VAL A 716 56.64 5.38 103.40
C VAL A 716 56.17 6.10 102.14
N VAL A 717 55.71 5.33 101.16
CA VAL A 717 55.17 5.80 99.88
C VAL A 717 53.70 5.39 99.75
N PHE A 718 52.91 6.18 99.01
CA PHE A 718 51.52 5.89 98.70
C PHE A 718 51.36 5.55 97.21
N GLU A 719 50.73 4.42 96.92
CA GLU A 719 50.36 4.00 95.56
C GLU A 719 48.85 3.78 95.48
N PRO A 720 48.14 4.33 94.47
CA PRO A 720 46.77 3.91 94.21
C PRO A 720 46.77 2.44 93.73
N ILE A 721 45.87 1.63 94.25
CA ILE A 721 45.68 0.24 93.79
C ILE A 721 44.96 0.28 92.44
N THR A 722 45.72 0.38 91.37
CA THR A 722 45.26 0.07 90.02
C THR A 722 44.97 -1.43 89.95
N LYS A 723 43.86 -1.82 89.31
CA LYS A 723 43.68 -3.21 88.88
C LYS A 723 44.70 -3.48 87.78
N THR A 724 45.87 -4.00 88.13
CA THR A 724 46.81 -4.51 87.14
C THR A 724 46.09 -5.55 86.30
N ALA A 725 46.01 -5.35 84.99
CA ALA A 725 45.51 -6.37 84.10
C ALA A 725 46.44 -7.58 84.23
N ASN A 726 45.91 -8.70 84.74
CA ASN A 726 46.65 -9.95 84.79
C ASN A 726 46.92 -10.40 83.34
N ASN A 727 48.14 -10.18 82.86
CA ASN A 727 48.66 -10.94 81.73
C ASN A 727 48.61 -12.42 82.10
N LYS A 728 47.96 -13.20 81.23
CA LYS A 728 47.94 -14.66 81.22
C LYS A 728 48.39 -15.10 79.85
#